data_AF-A0A418B698-F1
#
_entry.id   AF-A0A418B698-F1
#
_cell.length_a   1.000
_cell.length_b   1.000
_cell.length_c   1.000
_cell.angle_alpha   90.00
_cell.angle_beta   90.00
_cell.angle_gamma   90.00
#
_symmetry.space_group_name_H-M   'P 1'
#
loop_
_entity.id
_entity.type
_entity.pdbx_description
1 polymer ?
#
loop_
_entity_poly.entity_id
_entity_poly.type
_entity_poly.pdbx_seq_one_letter_code
_entity_poly.pdbx_strand_id
1 'polypeptide(L)'
;MYVVKRDGRQEEVKFDKITGRISKLCYGLDAKYVNPILIAQKVVAGVYAGVTTSELDELAAETAAYQSTQHPDFSKLAARISISNLHKNTNKLFSDNIELFYNNTHAKTGAPAALIADDVYKIIMDNKEVLNSAIITDRDFEYDYFGFKTLEKSYLLRVNDKVCERPQHMIMRVAVGIHKDDIESVLTTYEYMSQLYFTHATPTLFNAGTPRPQLSSCFLLSMKDDSIEGIYDTLKNCACISKWAGGIGVNIHNIRATNSYIRGTNGSSNGIIPMLRVFNDTARYVDQGGGKRKGSFAMYLEPWHADIFEFLELKKNHGNELHRARDLFYAMWIPDLFMKRVESNGEWSLFCPNEAPGLHECWGSEFDALFTKYEKEGRARKTIKAQQLWFAILESQVETGTPYMLYKDACNGKSNQQNLGTIKSSNLCCEIIEYTSKDEVAVCNLASIALSKFVENGVFDFQHLHKIAKVVTTNLNKVIDVNYYPIEEARNSNMRHRPIGIGVQGLADAFILMGFAFESPQAKLLNQQIFETIYHAAMETSMELAKAQGPYETYHGSPVSKGLFQYDMWNVTPSPLWDWATLKAQVAQHGIRNSLLLAPMPTASTAQILGNNESIEPFTSNMYSRRVLAGEFTIVNKYLMKELISLGLWNADVRNQILHDRGSVQNVASIPAHVKEVYKTVWEIKQKVVLDLAADRGAFICQSQSMNVHIADPSISKLTSMHFYAWKRGLKTGMYYLRSRPKADAIQFTVDQAAIKKQQAANAGKAPKPVEPEEEECLLIPRRKIPKNKQIEVRMMLPFSIQCNTCGEFMYQGKKFNSRKEDVLDEDYFGVKIFRFYIRCSMCSSEITFKTDPKNGDYATEHGCKRNFEQWREREADEAAILKEREEEEKGDSMKALENRTLDSKREMDIIDALDEIKAINQRHAKVDTDAILTKFKQVDDPVPSDDILDEAAIQAQMETFRKRKLEQPSETTKAIAKQPKASAGGLASDDKAKALAPKPSIKIKAKAVTSKKAPSKSTPNVPAAPAPVVALVGAYSDSSSDSS
;
A
#
# COMPACT_ATOMS: atom_id res chain seq x y z
N MET A 1 46.21 5.50 -7.66
CA MET A 1 45.20 4.76 -6.85
C MET A 1 45.07 3.35 -7.38
N TYR A 2 44.70 2.38 -6.55
CA TYR A 2 44.44 1.00 -6.95
C TYR A 2 43.00 0.58 -6.59
N VAL A 3 42.45 -0.33 -7.38
CA VAL A 3 41.16 -1.00 -7.16
C VAL A 3 41.37 -2.48 -6.88
N VAL A 4 40.51 -3.07 -6.05
CA VAL A 4 40.52 -4.52 -5.77
C VAL A 4 39.58 -5.23 -6.75
N LYS A 5 40.14 -6.11 -7.58
CA LYS A 5 39.36 -6.98 -8.48
C LYS A 5 38.60 -8.03 -7.69
N ARG A 6 37.58 -8.61 -8.34
CA ARG A 6 36.77 -9.69 -7.74
C ARG A 6 37.53 -11.01 -7.56
N ASP A 7 38.70 -11.17 -8.18
CA ASP A 7 39.68 -12.24 -7.93
C ASP A 7 40.69 -11.87 -6.81
N GLY A 8 40.46 -10.77 -6.08
CA GLY A 8 41.32 -10.25 -5.02
C GLY A 8 42.56 -9.48 -5.50
N ARG A 9 42.86 -9.45 -6.80
CA ARG A 9 44.06 -8.79 -7.32
C ARG A 9 43.91 -7.27 -7.32
N GLN A 10 44.96 -6.56 -6.91
CA GLN A 10 45.01 -5.10 -7.06
C GLN A 10 45.34 -4.74 -8.52
N GLU A 11 44.65 -3.74 -9.07
CA GLU A 11 44.99 -3.13 -10.37
C GLU A 11 44.95 -1.60 -10.25
N GLU A 12 45.84 -0.91 -10.95
CA GLU A 12 45.86 0.54 -11.05
C GLU A 12 44.57 1.09 -11.69
N VAL A 13 44.01 2.16 -11.14
CA VAL A 13 42.82 2.83 -11.67
C VAL A 13 43.17 3.48 -13.02
N LYS A 14 42.62 2.94 -14.11
CA LYS A 14 42.80 3.48 -15.47
C LYS A 14 41.50 4.04 -16.02
N PHE A 15 41.48 5.34 -16.27
CA PHE A 15 40.33 6.09 -16.80
C PHE A 15 39.75 5.43 -18.06
N ASP A 16 40.61 5.01 -18.99
CA ASP A 16 40.20 4.40 -20.25
C ASP A 16 39.53 3.03 -20.06
N LYS A 17 39.87 2.29 -18.99
CA LYS A 17 39.22 1.00 -18.69
C LYS A 17 37.81 1.20 -18.14
N ILE A 18 37.60 2.23 -17.32
CA ILE A 18 36.26 2.60 -16.81
C ILE A 18 35.41 3.11 -17.97
N THR A 19 35.92 4.08 -18.73
CA THR A 19 35.26 4.65 -19.90
C THR A 19 34.92 3.57 -20.93
N GLY A 20 35.88 2.74 -21.32
CA GLY A 20 35.69 1.65 -22.28
C GLY A 20 34.71 0.57 -21.81
N ARG A 21 34.52 0.39 -20.49
CA ARG A 21 33.46 -0.47 -19.96
C ARG A 21 32.08 0.17 -20.09
N ILE A 22 31.93 1.44 -19.70
CA ILE A 22 30.66 2.16 -19.79
C ILE A 22 30.23 2.28 -21.26
N SER A 23 31.16 2.63 -22.17
CA SER A 23 30.89 2.75 -23.61
C SER A 23 30.32 1.47 -24.23
N LYS A 24 30.77 0.28 -23.80
CA LYS A 24 30.22 -1.01 -24.27
C LYS A 24 28.76 -1.24 -23.88
N LEU A 25 28.25 -0.55 -22.85
CA LEU A 25 26.87 -0.63 -22.38
C LEU A 25 25.98 0.47 -22.97
N CYS A 26 26.53 1.41 -23.73
CA CYS A 26 25.79 2.50 -24.38
C CYS A 26 25.15 2.13 -25.74
N TYR A 27 25.10 0.85 -26.13
CA TYR A 27 24.55 0.43 -27.42
C TYR A 27 23.06 0.84 -27.57
N GLY A 28 22.72 1.47 -28.69
CA GLY A 28 21.35 1.94 -28.96
C GLY A 28 20.80 3.00 -28.00
N LEU A 29 21.67 3.70 -27.26
CA LEU A 29 21.30 4.88 -26.47
C LEU A 29 21.64 6.16 -27.27
N ASP A 30 20.94 7.27 -27.01
CA ASP A 30 21.24 8.52 -27.72
C ASP A 30 22.62 9.10 -27.31
N ALA A 31 23.59 8.97 -28.22
CA ALA A 31 24.96 9.45 -28.07
C ALA A 31 25.10 10.98 -27.96
N LYS A 32 24.06 11.75 -28.35
CA LYS A 32 24.02 13.21 -28.17
C LYS A 32 23.92 13.60 -26.68
N TYR A 33 23.25 12.77 -25.87
CA TYR A 33 23.02 13.02 -24.45
C TYR A 33 23.88 12.12 -23.55
N VAL A 34 24.02 10.84 -23.91
CA VAL A 34 24.71 9.84 -23.08
C VAL A 34 26.20 9.77 -23.41
N ASN A 35 26.99 10.67 -22.83
CA ASN A 35 28.45 10.66 -22.97
C ASN A 35 29.13 9.81 -21.87
N PRO A 36 29.74 8.65 -22.21
CA PRO A 36 30.38 7.76 -21.23
C PRO A 36 31.62 8.38 -20.56
N ILE A 37 32.30 9.34 -21.21
CA ILE A 37 33.49 10.03 -20.68
C ILE A 37 33.09 10.89 -19.48
N LEU A 38 31.97 11.63 -19.58
CA LEU A 38 31.47 12.49 -18.50
C LEU A 38 31.01 11.68 -17.28
N ILE A 39 30.46 10.48 -17.49
CA ILE A 39 30.13 9.56 -16.41
C ILE A 39 31.41 9.05 -15.76
N ALA A 40 32.39 8.58 -16.55
CA ALA A 40 33.67 8.09 -16.02
C ALA A 40 34.42 9.15 -15.22
N GLN A 41 34.40 10.43 -15.64
CA GLN A 41 34.99 11.54 -14.89
C GLN A 41 34.36 11.72 -13.50
N LYS A 42 33.02 11.72 -13.42
CA LYS A 42 32.29 11.81 -12.15
C LYS A 42 32.54 10.60 -11.25
N VAL A 43 32.58 9.40 -11.82
CA VAL A 43 32.88 8.17 -11.07
C VAL A 43 34.30 8.22 -10.49
N VAL A 44 35.31 8.59 -11.28
CA VAL A 44 36.70 8.69 -10.81
C VAL A 44 36.88 9.72 -9.70
N ALA A 45 36.09 10.80 -9.69
CA ALA A 45 36.09 11.76 -8.58
C ALA A 45 35.60 11.18 -7.24
N GLY A 46 34.84 10.08 -7.26
CA GLY A 46 34.39 9.35 -6.06
C GLY A 46 35.21 8.10 -5.72
N VAL A 47 36.34 7.86 -6.38
CA VAL A 47 37.19 6.68 -6.15
C VAL A 47 38.20 6.92 -5.03
N TYR A 48 38.24 6.01 -4.06
CA TYR A 48 39.29 5.93 -3.04
C TYR A 48 40.21 4.71 -3.29
N ALA A 49 41.41 4.72 -2.69
CA ALA A 49 42.35 3.61 -2.81
C ALA A 49 41.83 2.36 -2.09
N GLY A 50 41.81 1.23 -2.77
CA GLY A 50 41.31 -0.04 -2.23
C GLY A 50 39.83 -0.32 -2.51
N VAL A 51 39.08 0.59 -3.13
CA VAL A 51 37.67 0.34 -3.52
C VAL A 51 37.59 -0.89 -4.43
N THR A 52 36.58 -1.74 -4.23
CA THR A 52 36.40 -2.93 -5.05
C THR A 52 35.82 -2.58 -6.42
N THR A 53 36.14 -3.39 -7.41
CA THR A 53 35.54 -3.31 -8.75
C THR A 53 34.01 -3.55 -8.76
N SER A 54 33.43 -4.08 -7.67
CA SER A 54 31.97 -4.24 -7.54
C SER A 54 31.29 -2.98 -7.02
N GLU A 55 31.92 -2.27 -6.07
CA GLU A 55 31.47 -0.96 -5.57
C GLU A 55 31.65 0.12 -6.64
N LEU A 56 32.73 0.06 -7.42
CA LEU A 56 32.98 0.96 -8.55
C LEU A 56 31.88 0.89 -9.62
N ASP A 57 31.41 -0.33 -9.93
CA ASP A 57 30.29 -0.54 -10.85
C ASP A 57 28.97 0.01 -10.27
N GLU A 58 28.74 -0.14 -8.97
CA GLU A 58 27.54 0.37 -8.30
C GLU A 58 27.53 1.91 -8.27
N LEU A 59 28.65 2.55 -7.90
CA LEU A 59 28.82 4.00 -7.97
C LEU A 59 28.61 4.54 -9.40
N ALA A 60 29.06 3.80 -10.43
CA ALA A 60 28.82 4.15 -11.82
C ALA A 60 27.35 4.05 -12.23
N ALA A 61 26.63 3.04 -11.73
CA ALA A 61 25.19 2.91 -11.93
C ALA A 61 24.40 4.04 -11.25
N GLU A 62 24.72 4.36 -10.00
CA GLU A 62 24.10 5.48 -9.25
C GLU A 62 24.36 6.83 -9.93
N THR A 63 25.62 7.09 -10.34
CA THR A 63 26.02 8.30 -11.06
C THR A 63 25.29 8.45 -12.40
N ALA A 64 25.01 7.34 -13.10
CA ALA A 64 24.15 7.34 -14.28
C ALA A 64 22.68 7.58 -13.90
N ALA A 65 22.15 6.94 -12.85
CA ALA A 65 20.76 7.08 -12.42
C ALA A 65 20.41 8.53 -12.01
N TYR A 66 21.32 9.27 -11.36
CA TYR A 66 21.14 10.70 -11.07
C TYR A 66 20.99 11.57 -12.34
N GLN A 67 21.53 11.12 -13.48
CA GLN A 67 21.45 11.82 -14.76
C GLN A 67 20.18 11.46 -15.57
N SER A 68 19.31 10.58 -15.07
CA SER A 68 17.98 10.30 -15.65
C SER A 68 17.08 11.54 -15.77
N THR A 69 17.33 12.58 -14.97
CA THR A 69 16.68 13.91 -15.07
C THR A 69 17.07 14.70 -16.33
N GLN A 70 18.04 14.24 -17.12
CA GLN A 70 18.47 14.86 -18.37
C GLN A 70 17.95 14.11 -19.61
N HIS A 71 18.03 12.79 -19.60
CA HIS A 71 17.57 11.91 -20.68
C HIS A 71 17.17 10.53 -20.11
N PRO A 72 16.08 9.88 -20.57
CA PRO A 72 15.62 8.63 -19.95
C PRO A 72 16.60 7.46 -20.16
N ASP A 73 17.42 7.48 -21.21
CA ASP A 73 18.41 6.43 -21.46
C ASP A 73 19.52 6.34 -20.40
N PHE A 74 19.75 7.39 -19.61
CA PHE A 74 20.63 7.28 -18.44
C PHE A 74 20.12 6.26 -17.41
N SER A 75 18.80 6.09 -17.28
CA SER A 75 18.21 5.04 -16.43
C SER A 75 18.47 3.63 -16.99
N LYS A 76 18.40 3.46 -18.32
CA LYS A 76 18.78 2.20 -18.98
C LYS A 76 20.28 1.91 -18.81
N LEU A 77 21.13 2.92 -18.97
CA LEU A 77 22.57 2.75 -18.77
C LEU A 77 22.91 2.35 -17.33
N ALA A 78 22.29 3.02 -16.34
CA ALA A 78 22.41 2.66 -14.94
C ALA A 78 22.00 1.20 -14.68
N ALA A 79 20.84 0.78 -15.22
CA ALA A 79 20.40 -0.61 -15.15
C ALA A 79 21.45 -1.56 -15.75
N ARG A 80 21.90 -1.32 -16.98
CA ARG A 80 22.88 -2.14 -17.68
C ARG A 80 24.20 -2.27 -16.93
N ILE A 81 24.65 -1.22 -16.24
CA ILE A 81 25.83 -1.26 -15.38
C ILE A 81 25.58 -2.18 -14.18
N SER A 82 24.48 -2.02 -13.43
CA SER A 82 24.15 -2.90 -12.30
C SER A 82 23.91 -4.37 -12.72
N ILE A 83 23.26 -4.61 -13.86
CA ILE A 83 23.06 -5.95 -14.42
C ILE A 83 24.39 -6.57 -14.85
N SER A 84 25.28 -5.79 -15.50
CA SER A 84 26.64 -6.22 -15.81
C SER A 84 27.47 -6.50 -14.55
N ASN A 85 27.20 -5.79 -13.44
CA ASN A 85 27.79 -6.08 -12.13
C ASN A 85 27.32 -7.46 -11.64
N LEU A 86 26.00 -7.67 -11.57
CA LEU A 86 25.33 -8.92 -11.16
C LEU A 86 25.78 -10.12 -12.00
N HIS A 87 25.80 -10.02 -13.32
CA HIS A 87 26.20 -11.10 -14.23
C HIS A 87 27.62 -11.61 -14.00
N LYS A 88 28.50 -10.77 -13.45
CA LYS A 88 29.87 -11.18 -13.10
C LYS A 88 30.03 -11.60 -11.63
N ASN A 89 28.96 -11.50 -10.84
CA ASN A 89 28.87 -11.93 -9.44
C ASN A 89 28.00 -13.20 -9.27
N THR A 90 27.44 -13.72 -10.37
CA THR A 90 26.49 -14.84 -10.40
C THR A 90 26.88 -15.86 -11.48
N ASN A 91 26.57 -17.14 -11.27
CA ASN A 91 26.81 -18.17 -12.29
C ASN A 91 26.03 -17.85 -13.58
N LYS A 92 26.53 -18.33 -14.73
CA LYS A 92 25.90 -18.09 -16.03
C LYS A 92 24.74 -19.07 -16.28
N LEU A 93 25.00 -20.35 -16.08
CA LEU A 93 24.02 -21.42 -16.30
C LEU A 93 22.96 -21.39 -15.20
N PHE A 94 21.73 -21.75 -15.58
CA PHE A 94 20.59 -21.81 -14.68
C PHE A 94 20.66 -23.06 -13.78
N SER A 95 21.03 -24.21 -14.36
CA SER A 95 21.26 -25.46 -13.61
C SER A 95 22.18 -25.27 -12.42
N ASP A 96 23.33 -24.61 -12.61
CA ASP A 96 24.37 -24.48 -11.59
C ASP A 96 23.91 -23.61 -10.41
N ASN A 97 23.07 -22.61 -10.70
CA ASN A 97 22.42 -21.80 -9.66
C ASN A 97 21.34 -22.60 -8.92
N ILE A 98 20.57 -23.43 -9.63
CA ILE A 98 19.57 -24.31 -9.00
C ILE A 98 20.24 -25.38 -8.13
N GLU A 99 21.39 -25.91 -8.54
CA GLU A 99 22.22 -26.81 -7.71
C GLU A 99 22.75 -26.12 -6.45
N LEU A 100 23.25 -24.88 -6.58
CA LEU A 100 23.67 -24.06 -5.45
C LEU A 100 22.51 -23.77 -4.47
N PHE A 101 21.29 -23.55 -4.99
CA PHE A 101 20.11 -23.26 -4.18
C PHE A 101 19.55 -24.51 -3.49
N TYR A 102 19.64 -25.67 -4.14
CA TYR A 102 19.22 -26.95 -3.58
C TYR A 102 20.18 -27.43 -2.49
N ASN A 103 21.48 -27.38 -2.76
CA ASN A 103 22.54 -27.77 -1.82
C ASN A 103 22.86 -26.68 -0.77
N ASN A 104 22.04 -25.63 -0.67
CA ASN A 104 22.23 -24.55 0.29
C ASN A 104 22.16 -25.06 1.74
N THR A 105 23.08 -24.62 2.59
CA THR A 105 23.13 -24.98 4.01
C THR A 105 23.15 -23.73 4.89
N HIS A 106 22.55 -23.81 6.07
CA HIS A 106 22.52 -22.69 7.00
C HIS A 106 23.90 -22.46 7.64
N ALA A 107 24.56 -21.35 7.28
CA ALA A 107 25.96 -21.07 7.56
C ALA A 107 26.44 -21.28 9.01
N LYS A 108 25.56 -21.10 10.01
CA LYS A 108 25.92 -21.28 11.43
C LYS A 108 25.68 -22.68 11.99
N THR A 109 24.87 -23.52 11.33
CA THR A 109 24.46 -24.84 11.85
C THR A 109 24.80 -25.99 10.92
N GLY A 110 25.16 -25.73 9.66
CA GLY A 110 25.38 -26.74 8.63
C GLY A 110 24.13 -27.52 8.22
N ALA A 111 22.95 -27.16 8.76
CA ALA A 111 21.70 -27.84 8.45
C ALA A 111 21.28 -27.55 6.98
N PRO A 112 20.70 -28.54 6.26
CA PRO A 112 20.12 -28.31 4.95
C PRO A 112 19.08 -27.19 4.98
N ALA A 113 19.20 -26.26 4.04
CA ALA A 113 18.37 -25.07 3.93
C ALA A 113 18.05 -24.80 2.44
N ALA A 114 17.63 -25.85 1.73
CA ALA A 114 17.30 -25.81 0.32
C ALA A 114 16.27 -24.70 0.01
N LEU A 115 16.54 -23.91 -1.03
CA LEU A 115 15.67 -22.83 -1.51
C LEU A 115 14.76 -23.27 -2.67
N ILE A 116 15.01 -24.47 -3.22
CA ILE A 116 14.25 -25.09 -4.32
C ILE A 116 13.62 -26.40 -3.80
N ALA A 117 12.41 -26.71 -4.26
CA ALA A 117 11.72 -27.96 -3.92
C ALA A 117 12.34 -29.19 -4.61
N ASP A 118 12.29 -30.36 -3.98
CA ASP A 118 12.90 -31.61 -4.49
C ASP A 118 12.37 -32.02 -5.88
N ASP A 119 11.06 -31.84 -6.11
CA ASP A 119 10.40 -32.15 -7.38
C ASP A 119 10.84 -31.19 -8.50
N VAL A 120 10.88 -29.89 -8.21
CA VAL A 120 11.30 -28.84 -9.15
C VAL A 120 12.79 -28.96 -9.47
N TYR A 121 13.62 -29.26 -8.46
CA TYR A 121 15.05 -29.53 -8.67
C TYR A 121 15.25 -30.68 -9.66
N LYS A 122 14.55 -31.80 -9.45
CA LYS A 122 14.61 -32.96 -10.35
C LYS A 122 14.20 -32.59 -11.78
N ILE A 123 13.04 -31.96 -11.96
CA ILE A 123 12.53 -31.54 -13.28
C ILE A 123 13.54 -30.64 -14.00
N ILE A 124 14.16 -29.70 -13.30
CA ILE A 124 15.17 -28.80 -13.87
C ILE A 124 16.43 -29.58 -14.29
N MET A 125 16.90 -30.52 -13.47
CA MET A 125 18.10 -31.30 -13.77
C MET A 125 17.90 -32.30 -14.91
N ASP A 126 16.74 -32.97 -14.95
CA ASP A 126 16.38 -33.90 -16.02
C ASP A 126 16.25 -33.18 -17.39
N ASN A 127 15.85 -31.89 -17.39
CA ASN A 127 15.65 -31.08 -18.60
C ASN A 127 16.71 -29.98 -18.80
N LYS A 128 17.84 -30.04 -18.09
CA LYS A 128 18.77 -28.91 -17.94
C LYS A 128 19.29 -28.31 -19.25
N GLU A 129 19.53 -29.12 -20.28
CA GLU A 129 20.09 -28.64 -21.54
C GLU A 129 19.09 -27.78 -22.32
N VAL A 130 17.80 -28.17 -22.30
CA VAL A 130 16.70 -27.41 -22.92
C VAL A 130 16.48 -26.10 -22.15
N LEU A 131 16.41 -26.17 -20.82
CA LEU A 131 16.15 -25.00 -19.98
C LEU A 131 17.32 -24.00 -19.98
N ASN A 132 18.57 -24.47 -19.99
CA ASN A 132 19.75 -23.60 -20.09
C ASN A 132 19.86 -22.93 -21.47
N SER A 133 19.54 -23.64 -22.56
CA SER A 133 19.64 -23.10 -23.92
C SER A 133 18.50 -22.15 -24.29
N ALA A 134 17.32 -22.31 -23.69
CA ALA A 134 16.20 -21.40 -23.86
C ALA A 134 16.42 -20.00 -23.24
N ILE A 135 17.33 -19.85 -22.27
CA ILE A 135 17.49 -18.60 -21.51
C ILE A 135 18.26 -17.54 -22.32
N ILE A 136 17.56 -16.48 -22.71
CA ILE A 136 18.14 -15.33 -23.40
C ILE A 136 18.61 -14.31 -22.36
N THR A 137 19.89 -14.42 -21.98
CA THR A 137 20.52 -13.58 -20.94
C THR A 137 20.43 -12.08 -21.24
N ASP A 138 20.41 -11.69 -22.52
CA ASP A 138 20.36 -10.28 -22.91
C ASP A 138 19.04 -9.57 -22.55
N ARG A 139 17.95 -10.33 -22.32
CA ARG A 139 16.67 -9.79 -21.83
C ARG A 139 16.78 -9.18 -20.43
N ASP A 140 17.80 -9.53 -19.64
CA ASP A 140 18.07 -8.82 -18.38
C ASP A 140 18.31 -7.31 -18.63
N PHE A 141 18.83 -6.91 -19.80
CA PHE A 141 19.10 -5.50 -20.13
C PHE A 141 17.86 -4.70 -20.59
N GLU A 142 16.66 -5.29 -20.60
CA GLU A 142 15.40 -4.56 -20.84
C GLU A 142 14.90 -3.78 -19.61
N TYR A 143 15.27 -4.20 -18.39
CA TYR A 143 14.84 -3.54 -17.16
C TYR A 143 15.41 -2.12 -17.02
N ASP A 144 14.62 -1.21 -16.44
CA ASP A 144 15.14 0.07 -15.95
C ASP A 144 15.84 -0.08 -14.59
N TYR A 145 16.58 0.95 -14.18
CA TYR A 145 17.40 0.90 -12.97
C TYR A 145 16.59 0.61 -11.71
N PHE A 146 15.39 1.21 -11.60
CA PHE A 146 14.57 1.08 -10.42
C PHE A 146 13.81 -0.26 -10.38
N GLY A 147 13.39 -0.77 -11.55
CA GLY A 147 12.83 -2.11 -11.68
C GLY A 147 13.83 -3.18 -11.31
N PHE A 148 15.06 -3.08 -11.83
CA PHE A 148 16.16 -3.97 -11.45
C PHE A 148 16.49 -3.88 -9.95
N LYS A 149 16.62 -2.67 -9.38
CA LYS A 149 16.89 -2.50 -7.93
C LYS A 149 15.76 -3.05 -7.05
N THR A 150 14.51 -3.03 -7.51
CA THR A 150 13.39 -3.69 -6.83
C THR A 150 13.51 -5.22 -6.88
N LEU A 151 13.88 -5.80 -8.04
CA LEU A 151 14.16 -7.23 -8.16
C LEU A 151 15.31 -7.66 -7.23
N GLU A 152 16.45 -6.97 -7.29
CA GLU A 152 17.65 -7.24 -6.51
C GLU A 152 17.40 -7.16 -4.99
N LYS A 153 16.60 -6.19 -4.55
CA LYS A 153 16.31 -6.00 -3.12
C LYS A 153 15.47 -7.13 -2.52
N SER A 154 14.52 -7.71 -3.28
CA SER A 154 13.46 -8.53 -2.67
C SER A 154 13.08 -9.82 -3.38
N TYR A 155 13.32 -9.94 -4.70
CA TYR A 155 12.80 -11.04 -5.52
C TYR A 155 13.86 -12.09 -5.87
N LEU A 156 15.09 -11.66 -6.15
CA LEU A 156 16.18 -12.56 -6.52
C LEU A 156 16.68 -13.35 -5.30
N LEU A 157 16.77 -14.68 -5.44
CA LEU A 157 17.24 -15.56 -4.36
C LEU A 157 18.68 -15.25 -3.94
N ARG A 158 18.91 -15.38 -2.62
CA ARG A 158 20.16 -15.05 -1.94
C ARG A 158 20.72 -16.25 -1.19
N VAL A 159 22.04 -16.42 -1.26
CA VAL A 159 22.81 -17.39 -0.47
C VAL A 159 23.85 -16.62 0.33
N ASN A 160 23.87 -16.79 1.66
CA ASN A 160 24.71 -16.03 2.59
C ASN A 160 24.64 -14.51 2.33
N ASP A 161 23.41 -14.00 2.26
CA ASP A 161 23.00 -12.61 1.96
C ASP A 161 23.42 -12.04 0.59
N LYS A 162 24.21 -12.76 -0.20
CA LYS A 162 24.61 -12.39 -1.57
C LYS A 162 23.55 -12.82 -2.58
N VAL A 163 23.23 -11.95 -3.54
CA VAL A 163 22.33 -12.28 -4.67
C VAL A 163 23.06 -13.24 -5.61
N CYS A 164 22.44 -14.39 -5.86
CA CYS A 164 22.99 -15.44 -6.72
C CYS A 164 22.13 -15.68 -7.97
N GLU A 165 20.84 -15.36 -7.91
CA GLU A 165 19.89 -15.50 -9.00
C GLU A 165 19.90 -14.29 -9.95
N ARG A 166 19.80 -14.53 -11.27
CA ARG A 166 19.55 -13.47 -12.28
C ARG A 166 18.05 -13.31 -12.58
N PRO A 167 17.59 -12.17 -13.11
CA PRO A 167 16.18 -12.02 -13.48
C PRO A 167 15.68 -13.12 -14.43
N GLN A 168 16.44 -13.50 -15.48
CA GLN A 168 16.07 -14.65 -16.32
C GLN A 168 15.95 -15.98 -15.55
N HIS A 169 16.84 -16.23 -14.58
CA HIS A 169 16.80 -17.44 -13.75
C HIS A 169 15.55 -17.47 -12.87
N MET A 170 15.17 -16.32 -12.29
CA MET A 170 13.93 -16.17 -11.53
C MET A 170 12.71 -16.46 -12.40
N ILE A 171 12.64 -15.92 -13.63
CA ILE A 171 11.52 -16.17 -14.54
C ILE A 171 11.43 -17.65 -14.93
N MET A 172 12.56 -18.29 -15.26
CA MET A 172 12.58 -19.72 -15.57
C MET A 172 12.17 -20.59 -14.38
N ARG A 173 12.66 -20.27 -13.16
CA ARG A 173 12.21 -20.91 -11.91
C ARG A 173 10.71 -20.76 -11.69
N VAL A 174 10.14 -19.57 -11.96
CA VAL A 174 8.70 -19.33 -11.84
C VAL A 174 7.93 -20.16 -12.87
N ALA A 175 8.37 -20.19 -14.12
CA ALA A 175 7.74 -20.97 -15.19
C ALA A 175 7.73 -22.49 -14.87
N VAL A 176 8.88 -23.08 -14.52
CA VAL A 176 8.96 -24.49 -14.07
C VAL A 176 8.16 -24.70 -12.78
N GLY A 177 8.19 -23.73 -11.86
CA GLY A 177 7.42 -23.76 -10.63
C GLY A 177 5.90 -23.85 -10.83
N ILE A 178 5.36 -23.27 -11.92
CA ILE A 178 3.94 -23.30 -12.28
C ILE A 178 3.59 -24.52 -13.15
N HIS A 179 4.44 -24.86 -14.12
CA HIS A 179 4.10 -25.85 -15.16
C HIS A 179 4.66 -27.25 -14.92
N LYS A 180 5.64 -27.40 -14.01
CA LYS A 180 6.29 -28.67 -13.66
C LYS A 180 6.82 -29.37 -14.91
N ASP A 181 6.39 -30.61 -15.17
CA ASP A 181 6.85 -31.45 -16.29
C ASP A 181 6.38 -30.97 -17.68
N ASP A 182 5.45 -30.02 -17.76
CA ASP A 182 4.96 -29.44 -19.02
C ASP A 182 5.94 -28.39 -19.57
N ILE A 183 7.04 -28.88 -20.15
CA ILE A 183 8.16 -28.05 -20.63
C ILE A 183 7.72 -27.10 -21.77
N GLU A 184 6.73 -27.46 -22.59
CA GLU A 184 6.20 -26.57 -23.62
C GLU A 184 5.53 -25.33 -23.00
N SER A 185 4.70 -25.53 -21.97
CA SER A 185 4.15 -24.43 -21.18
C SER A 185 5.23 -23.64 -20.42
N VAL A 186 6.27 -24.31 -19.89
CA VAL A 186 7.43 -23.64 -19.26
C VAL A 186 8.06 -22.65 -20.23
N LEU A 187 8.41 -23.11 -21.44
CA LEU A 187 9.08 -22.29 -22.45
C LEU A 187 8.17 -21.15 -22.92
N THR A 188 6.89 -21.42 -23.14
CA THR A 188 5.88 -20.42 -23.54
C THR A 188 5.75 -19.31 -22.48
N THR A 189 5.66 -19.69 -21.20
CA THR A 189 5.57 -18.73 -20.09
C THR A 189 6.86 -17.96 -19.87
N TYR A 190 8.02 -18.63 -19.94
CA TYR A 190 9.32 -17.97 -19.88
C TYR A 190 9.47 -16.94 -20.99
N GLU A 191 9.09 -17.27 -22.22
CA GLU A 191 9.22 -16.41 -23.39
C GLU A 191 8.47 -15.08 -23.20
N TYR A 192 7.17 -15.14 -22.90
CA TYR A 192 6.36 -13.93 -22.76
C TYR A 192 6.61 -13.16 -21.46
N MET A 193 6.97 -13.82 -20.36
CA MET A 193 7.37 -13.12 -19.13
C MET A 193 8.73 -12.44 -19.26
N SER A 194 9.71 -13.05 -19.93
CA SER A 194 11.03 -12.45 -20.13
C SER A 194 11.02 -11.31 -21.16
N GLN A 195 10.11 -11.35 -22.14
CA GLN A 195 9.78 -10.20 -22.99
C GLN A 195 8.87 -9.15 -22.30
N LEU A 196 8.53 -9.34 -21.02
CA LEU A 196 7.75 -8.41 -20.19
C LEU A 196 6.30 -8.15 -20.66
N TYR A 197 5.65 -9.07 -21.39
CA TYR A 197 4.23 -8.94 -21.79
C TYR A 197 3.27 -9.06 -20.60
N PHE A 198 3.62 -9.87 -19.61
CA PHE A 198 2.87 -10.00 -18.36
C PHE A 198 3.80 -10.38 -17.22
N THR A 199 3.28 -10.32 -15.99
CA THR A 199 3.94 -10.89 -14.82
C THR A 199 2.93 -11.44 -13.82
N HIS A 200 3.32 -12.51 -13.13
CA HIS A 200 2.59 -13.01 -11.97
C HIS A 200 2.75 -12.08 -10.77
N ALA A 201 1.85 -12.20 -9.79
CA ALA A 201 1.90 -11.41 -8.57
C ALA A 201 3.13 -11.75 -7.69
N THR A 202 3.45 -10.83 -6.78
CA THR A 202 4.63 -10.90 -5.89
C THR A 202 4.83 -12.26 -5.20
N PRO A 203 3.82 -12.91 -4.58
CA PRO A 203 4.02 -14.20 -3.91
C PRO A 203 4.38 -15.32 -4.89
N THR A 204 3.82 -15.32 -6.10
CA THR A 204 4.20 -16.28 -7.15
C THR A 204 5.68 -16.11 -7.54
N LEU A 205 6.15 -14.87 -7.73
CA LEU A 205 7.55 -14.58 -8.07
C LEU A 205 8.52 -15.00 -6.94
N PHE A 206 8.12 -14.77 -5.68
CA PHE A 206 8.91 -15.18 -4.51
C PHE A 206 8.97 -16.71 -4.34
N ASN A 207 7.82 -17.39 -4.44
CA ASN A 207 7.65 -18.73 -3.88
C ASN A 207 7.53 -19.85 -4.93
N ALA A 208 7.28 -19.55 -6.21
CA ALA A 208 7.26 -20.57 -7.26
C ALA A 208 8.65 -21.25 -7.35
N GLY A 209 8.62 -22.58 -7.40
CA GLY A 209 9.83 -23.41 -7.38
C GLY A 209 10.42 -23.69 -5.99
N THR A 210 9.95 -23.05 -4.92
CA THR A 210 10.50 -23.22 -3.56
C THR A 210 9.79 -24.33 -2.76
N PRO A 211 10.37 -24.86 -1.66
CA PRO A 211 9.83 -26.02 -0.93
C PRO A 211 8.41 -25.90 -0.36
N ARG A 212 7.87 -24.68 -0.22
CA ARG A 212 6.47 -24.43 0.16
C ARG A 212 5.91 -23.31 -0.70
N PRO A 213 5.46 -23.63 -1.93
CA PRO A 213 5.09 -22.62 -2.92
C PRO A 213 3.72 -22.01 -2.60
N GLN A 214 3.67 -21.03 -1.70
CA GLN A 214 2.47 -20.21 -1.47
C GLN A 214 2.45 -19.11 -2.55
N LEU A 215 1.60 -19.27 -3.56
CA LEU A 215 1.59 -18.47 -4.80
C LEU A 215 0.46 -17.43 -4.85
N SER A 216 -0.64 -17.69 -4.14
CA SER A 216 -1.84 -16.84 -4.09
C SER A 216 -1.61 -15.55 -3.28
N SER A 217 -2.28 -14.45 -3.63
CA SER A 217 -1.95 -13.12 -3.07
C SER A 217 -2.89 -12.59 -1.99
N CYS A 218 -4.16 -13.00 -2.04
CA CYS A 218 -5.19 -12.47 -1.16
C CYS A 218 -6.11 -13.58 -0.67
N PHE A 219 -6.58 -13.43 0.56
CA PHE A 219 -7.51 -14.34 1.22
C PHE A 219 -8.69 -13.56 1.77
N LEU A 220 -9.90 -14.12 1.67
CA LEU A 220 -11.12 -13.54 2.23
C LEU A 220 -11.71 -14.51 3.26
N LEU A 221 -11.99 -14.01 4.46
CA LEU A 221 -12.56 -14.81 5.55
C LEU A 221 -13.90 -14.23 5.98
N SER A 222 -14.88 -15.11 6.20
CA SER A 222 -15.95 -14.82 7.15
C SER A 222 -15.49 -15.14 8.56
N MET A 223 -15.80 -14.24 9.50
CA MET A 223 -15.74 -14.54 10.91
C MET A 223 -16.60 -15.77 11.22
N LYS A 224 -16.01 -16.86 11.71
CA LYS A 224 -16.68 -18.18 11.75
C LYS A 224 -17.98 -18.17 12.57
N ASP A 225 -17.95 -17.59 13.76
CA ASP A 225 -19.09 -17.52 14.68
C ASP A 225 -18.97 -16.31 15.62
N ASP A 226 -20.13 -15.84 16.11
CA ASP A 226 -20.24 -14.85 17.19
C ASP A 226 -20.00 -15.52 18.56
N SER A 227 -18.80 -16.10 18.71
CA SER A 227 -18.31 -16.79 19.89
C SER A 227 -16.80 -16.58 20.05
N ILE A 228 -16.27 -16.73 21.27
CA ILE A 228 -14.83 -16.61 21.52
C ILE A 228 -14.04 -17.64 20.70
N GLU A 229 -14.55 -18.86 20.57
CA GLU A 229 -13.93 -19.91 19.76
C GLU A 229 -13.87 -19.51 18.27
N GLY A 230 -15.00 -19.09 17.68
CA GLY A 230 -15.06 -18.63 16.29
C GLY A 230 -14.16 -17.42 16.00
N ILE A 231 -14.08 -16.48 16.94
CA ILE A 231 -13.19 -15.30 16.87
C ILE A 231 -11.72 -15.72 16.88
N TYR A 232 -11.31 -16.58 17.81
CA TYR A 232 -9.91 -16.98 17.95
C TYR A 232 -9.47 -17.97 16.86
N ASP A 233 -10.34 -18.82 16.32
CA ASP A 233 -10.05 -19.61 15.14
C ASP A 233 -9.91 -18.75 13.87
N THR A 234 -10.76 -17.73 13.70
CA THR A 234 -10.62 -16.76 12.60
C THR A 234 -9.29 -16.01 12.73
N LEU A 235 -8.91 -15.59 13.94
CA LEU A 235 -7.63 -14.93 14.23
C LEU A 235 -6.42 -15.83 13.94
N LYS A 236 -6.48 -17.10 14.35
CA LYS A 236 -5.48 -18.14 14.07
C LYS A 236 -5.31 -18.35 12.56
N ASN A 237 -6.42 -18.46 11.81
CA ASN A 237 -6.38 -18.56 10.36
C ASN A 237 -5.72 -17.31 9.72
N CYS A 238 -6.04 -16.11 10.22
CA CYS A 238 -5.39 -14.87 9.78
C CYS A 238 -3.87 -14.87 10.06
N ALA A 239 -3.44 -15.33 11.24
CA ALA A 239 -2.02 -15.46 11.58
C ALA A 239 -1.30 -16.49 10.67
N CYS A 240 -1.91 -17.65 10.43
CA CYS A 240 -1.38 -18.68 9.52
C CYS A 240 -1.23 -18.19 8.08
N ILE A 241 -2.17 -17.37 7.59
CA ILE A 241 -2.11 -16.75 6.26
C ILE A 241 -1.04 -15.65 6.21
N SER A 242 -1.03 -14.72 7.17
CA SER A 242 -0.09 -13.59 7.18
C SER A 242 1.36 -14.06 7.25
N LYS A 243 1.64 -15.16 7.96
CA LYS A 243 2.97 -15.79 8.03
C LYS A 243 3.59 -16.04 6.65
N TRP A 244 2.76 -16.37 5.65
CA TRP A 244 3.18 -16.66 4.27
C TRP A 244 2.97 -15.48 3.30
N ALA A 245 2.82 -14.26 3.84
CA ALA A 245 2.68 -13.02 3.08
C ALA A 245 1.35 -12.82 2.31
N GLY A 246 0.30 -13.53 2.69
CA GLY A 246 -1.06 -13.28 2.18
C GLY A 246 -1.67 -11.99 2.75
N GLY A 247 -2.26 -11.15 1.87
CA GLY A 247 -3.12 -10.04 2.28
C GLY A 247 -4.53 -10.53 2.62
N ILE A 248 -5.20 -9.93 3.61
CA ILE A 248 -6.45 -10.49 4.16
C ILE A 248 -7.60 -9.49 4.11
N GLY A 249 -8.78 -9.93 3.68
CA GLY A 249 -10.07 -9.28 3.95
C GLY A 249 -10.90 -10.13 4.92
N VAL A 250 -11.54 -9.52 5.93
CA VAL A 250 -12.37 -10.23 6.93
C VAL A 250 -13.71 -9.52 7.10
N ASN A 251 -14.83 -10.20 6.87
CA ASN A 251 -16.15 -9.70 7.29
C ASN A 251 -16.43 -10.03 8.75
N ILE A 252 -16.95 -9.04 9.49
CA ILE A 252 -17.27 -9.13 10.92
C ILE A 252 -18.74 -8.78 11.23
N HIS A 253 -19.60 -8.77 10.20
CA HIS A 253 -21.02 -8.37 10.28
C HIS A 253 -21.86 -9.17 11.26
N ASN A 254 -21.42 -10.37 11.62
CA ASN A 254 -22.11 -11.29 12.52
C ASN A 254 -21.75 -11.10 14.00
N ILE A 255 -20.67 -10.37 14.34
CA ILE A 255 -20.26 -10.17 15.74
C ILE A 255 -21.20 -9.20 16.45
N ARG A 256 -21.66 -9.58 17.65
CA ARG A 256 -22.61 -8.77 18.44
C ARG A 256 -22.01 -7.43 18.86
N ALA A 257 -22.82 -6.38 18.78
CA ALA A 257 -22.44 -5.03 19.12
C ALA A 257 -22.24 -4.81 20.64
N THR A 258 -21.72 -3.65 21.02
CA THR A 258 -21.57 -3.20 22.41
C THR A 258 -22.91 -3.27 23.17
N ASN A 259 -22.86 -3.64 24.46
CA ASN A 259 -24.03 -3.84 25.32
C ASN A 259 -25.02 -4.90 24.81
N SER A 260 -24.54 -5.91 24.08
CA SER A 260 -25.35 -7.08 23.68
C SER A 260 -25.26 -8.19 24.71
N TYR A 261 -26.39 -8.81 25.05
CA TYR A 261 -26.44 -9.84 26.09
C TYR A 261 -25.58 -11.06 25.75
N ILE A 262 -24.84 -11.56 26.75
CA ILE A 262 -24.05 -12.80 26.64
C ILE A 262 -24.74 -13.91 27.43
N ARG A 263 -25.46 -14.78 26.70
CA ARG A 263 -25.99 -16.04 27.24
C ARG A 263 -24.83 -16.87 27.81
N GLY A 264 -24.99 -17.39 29.03
CA GLY A 264 -24.00 -18.19 29.74
C GLY A 264 -23.22 -17.43 30.81
N THR A 265 -22.59 -16.30 30.47
CA THR A 265 -21.85 -15.48 31.46
C THR A 265 -22.72 -14.44 32.19
N ASN A 266 -23.95 -14.21 31.71
CA ASN A 266 -24.88 -13.18 32.21
C ASN A 266 -24.29 -11.75 32.15
N GLY A 267 -23.30 -11.54 31.28
CA GLY A 267 -22.65 -10.25 31.04
C GLY A 267 -23.14 -9.53 29.79
N SER A 268 -22.56 -8.36 29.53
CA SER A 268 -22.75 -7.59 28.29
C SER A 268 -21.49 -7.64 27.42
N SER A 269 -21.66 -7.61 26.10
CA SER A 269 -20.58 -7.53 25.13
C SER A 269 -19.90 -6.17 25.14
N ASN A 270 -18.58 -6.16 25.00
CA ASN A 270 -17.77 -4.96 24.79
C ASN A 270 -17.70 -4.53 23.31
N GLY A 271 -18.48 -5.18 22.44
CA GLY A 271 -18.57 -4.87 21.01
C GLY A 271 -17.34 -5.27 20.18
N ILE A 272 -17.27 -4.77 18.96
CA ILE A 272 -16.21 -5.12 18.00
C ILE A 272 -14.85 -4.46 18.31
N ILE A 273 -14.83 -3.36 19.07
CA ILE A 273 -13.63 -2.52 19.25
C ILE A 273 -12.48 -3.27 19.96
N PRO A 274 -12.68 -3.97 21.09
CA PRO A 274 -11.60 -4.73 21.73
C PRO A 274 -11.15 -5.92 20.90
N MET A 275 -12.08 -6.60 20.20
CA MET A 275 -11.75 -7.69 19.27
C MET A 275 -10.81 -7.18 18.16
N LEU A 276 -11.14 -6.05 17.54
CA LEU A 276 -10.34 -5.46 16.47
C LEU A 276 -8.93 -5.06 16.93
N ARG A 277 -8.73 -4.71 18.20
CA ARG A 277 -7.38 -4.50 18.74
C ARG A 277 -6.54 -5.78 18.82
N VAL A 278 -7.15 -6.92 19.14
CA VAL A 278 -6.45 -8.23 19.09
C VAL A 278 -6.02 -8.58 17.65
N PHE A 279 -6.88 -8.29 16.66
CA PHE A 279 -6.52 -8.42 15.23
C PHE A 279 -5.40 -7.44 14.83
N ASN A 280 -5.43 -6.19 15.31
CA ASN A 280 -4.38 -5.19 15.06
C ASN A 280 -3.01 -5.66 15.57
N ASP A 281 -2.93 -6.06 16.83
CA ASP A 281 -1.66 -6.48 17.43
C ASP A 281 -1.16 -7.81 16.85
N THR A 282 -2.07 -8.68 16.38
CA THR A 282 -1.71 -9.88 15.61
C THR A 282 -1.13 -9.51 14.23
N ALA A 283 -1.69 -8.51 13.53
CA ALA A 283 -1.14 -8.03 12.26
C ALA A 283 0.27 -7.43 12.41
N ARG A 284 0.54 -6.77 13.54
CA ARG A 284 1.87 -6.25 13.91
C ARG A 284 2.85 -7.35 14.30
N TYR A 285 2.39 -8.38 15.02
CA TYR A 285 3.22 -9.49 15.47
C TYR A 285 3.65 -10.41 14.31
N VAL A 286 2.73 -10.71 13.39
CA VAL A 286 2.99 -11.57 12.22
C VAL A 286 3.46 -10.73 11.01
N ASP A 287 4.58 -10.03 11.21
CA ASP A 287 5.29 -9.30 10.15
C ASP A 287 5.92 -10.30 9.14
N GLN A 288 5.58 -10.14 7.87
CA GLN A 288 5.62 -11.20 6.87
C GLN A 288 7.06 -11.44 6.39
N GLY A 289 7.49 -12.70 6.39
CA GLY A 289 8.76 -13.13 5.81
C GLY A 289 10.02 -12.52 6.44
N GLY A 290 9.97 -12.14 7.74
CA GLY A 290 11.09 -11.52 8.45
C GLY A 290 11.24 -10.02 8.20
N GLY A 291 10.12 -9.29 8.16
CA GLY A 291 10.10 -7.85 7.89
C GLY A 291 10.17 -7.48 6.40
N LYS A 292 9.90 -8.42 5.49
CA LYS A 292 9.82 -8.16 4.04
C LYS A 292 8.53 -7.40 3.66
N ARG A 293 7.44 -7.63 4.38
CA ARG A 293 6.15 -6.91 4.25
C ARG A 293 5.41 -6.94 5.58
N LYS A 294 4.78 -5.84 5.98
CA LYS A 294 3.90 -5.81 7.16
C LYS A 294 2.66 -6.68 6.96
N GLY A 295 2.18 -7.33 8.02
CA GLY A 295 0.84 -7.91 8.06
C GLY A 295 -0.21 -6.82 7.77
N SER A 296 -1.27 -7.15 7.03
CA SER A 296 -2.28 -6.16 6.58
C SER A 296 -3.64 -6.82 6.38
N PHE A 297 -4.60 -6.47 7.23
CA PHE A 297 -5.96 -6.99 7.19
C PHE A 297 -6.94 -5.83 6.94
N ALA A 298 -7.89 -6.01 6.01
CA ALA A 298 -9.03 -5.13 5.81
C ALA A 298 -10.27 -5.71 6.49
N MET A 299 -10.86 -4.96 7.42
CA MET A 299 -12.05 -5.34 8.15
C MET A 299 -13.27 -4.73 7.45
N TYR A 300 -14.24 -5.58 7.10
CA TYR A 300 -15.47 -5.22 6.41
C TYR A 300 -16.64 -5.19 7.39
N LEU A 301 -17.40 -4.08 7.38
CA LEU A 301 -18.60 -3.89 8.19
C LEU A 301 -19.75 -3.30 7.35
N GLU A 302 -20.97 -3.80 7.53
CA GLU A 302 -22.18 -3.21 6.94
C GLU A 302 -22.67 -1.99 7.75
N PRO A 303 -23.18 -0.92 7.11
CA PRO A 303 -23.50 0.36 7.79
C PRO A 303 -24.68 0.29 8.77
N TRP A 304 -25.40 -0.83 8.89
CA TRP A 304 -26.45 -1.02 9.90
C TRP A 304 -25.94 -1.55 11.23
N HIS A 305 -24.67 -1.93 11.35
CA HIS A 305 -24.14 -2.46 12.61
C HIS A 305 -24.13 -1.39 13.71
N ALA A 306 -24.50 -1.75 14.93
CA ALA A 306 -24.65 -0.76 16.00
C ALA A 306 -23.35 -0.11 16.50
N ASP A 307 -22.17 -0.74 16.30
CA ASP A 307 -20.85 -0.16 16.64
C ASP A 307 -20.23 0.63 15.45
N ILE A 308 -21.04 1.03 14.44
CA ILE A 308 -20.49 1.59 13.19
C ILE A 308 -19.79 2.94 13.36
N PHE A 309 -20.21 3.79 14.30
CA PHE A 309 -19.54 5.08 14.52
C PHE A 309 -18.15 4.89 15.12
N GLU A 310 -18.04 3.99 16.10
CA GLU A 310 -16.80 3.63 16.77
C GLU A 310 -15.83 2.95 15.78
N PHE A 311 -16.35 2.14 14.84
CA PHE A 311 -15.58 1.55 13.75
C PHE A 311 -14.92 2.60 12.83
N LEU A 312 -15.63 3.69 12.51
CA LEU A 312 -15.12 4.79 11.68
C LEU A 312 -14.03 5.63 12.37
N GLU A 313 -13.95 5.55 13.69
CA GLU A 313 -12.96 6.26 14.51
C GLU A 313 -11.62 5.50 14.65
N LEU A 314 -11.61 4.18 14.44
CA LEU A 314 -10.47 3.29 14.78
C LEU A 314 -9.12 3.66 14.15
N LYS A 315 -9.13 4.24 12.93
CA LYS A 315 -7.91 4.62 12.19
C LYS A 315 -7.49 6.07 12.40
N LYS A 316 -8.30 6.90 13.09
CA LYS A 316 -7.98 8.32 13.28
C LYS A 316 -6.72 8.50 14.13
N ASN A 317 -5.96 9.55 13.84
CA ASN A 317 -4.69 9.80 14.52
C ASN A 317 -4.89 10.31 15.95
N HIS A 318 -5.94 11.10 16.20
CA HIS A 318 -6.32 11.61 17.51
C HIS A 318 -7.34 10.70 18.22
N GLY A 319 -7.64 10.99 19.49
CA GLY A 319 -8.58 10.25 20.34
C GLY A 319 -7.92 9.23 21.27
N ASN A 320 -8.75 8.45 21.98
CA ASN A 320 -8.29 7.48 22.98
C ASN A 320 -7.63 6.25 22.33
N GLU A 321 -6.35 6.02 22.61
CA GLU A 321 -5.57 4.86 22.14
C GLU A 321 -6.23 3.50 22.40
N LEU A 322 -6.97 3.36 23.50
CA LEU A 322 -7.68 2.10 23.81
C LEU A 322 -8.80 1.78 22.80
N HIS A 323 -9.23 2.77 22.01
CA HIS A 323 -10.22 2.67 20.92
C HIS A 323 -9.58 2.95 19.55
N ARG A 324 -8.31 2.56 19.34
CA ARG A 324 -7.59 2.70 18.06
C ARG A 324 -6.96 1.38 17.62
N ALA A 325 -6.92 1.17 16.30
CA ALA A 325 -6.35 -0.02 15.65
C ALA A 325 -5.82 0.38 14.25
N ARG A 326 -4.78 1.21 14.23
CA ARG A 326 -4.34 1.95 13.03
C ARG A 326 -3.64 1.09 11.96
N ASP A 327 -3.10 -0.08 12.34
CA ASP A 327 -2.45 -1.03 11.43
C ASP A 327 -3.46 -1.85 10.62
N LEU A 328 -4.73 -1.89 11.05
CA LEU A 328 -5.83 -2.44 10.26
C LEU A 328 -6.34 -1.46 9.20
N PHE A 329 -6.95 -1.99 8.15
CA PHE A 329 -7.70 -1.23 7.15
C PHE A 329 -9.21 -1.46 7.35
N TYR A 330 -10.02 -0.50 6.91
CA TYR A 330 -11.46 -0.49 7.15
C TYR A 330 -12.21 -0.32 5.85
N ALA A 331 -13.32 -1.04 5.71
CA ALA A 331 -14.11 -1.09 4.49
C ALA A 331 -15.61 -1.15 4.81
N MET A 332 -16.39 -0.35 4.09
CA MET A 332 -17.85 -0.36 4.14
C MET A 332 -18.39 -1.36 3.13
N TRP A 333 -19.25 -2.26 3.57
CA TRP A 333 -20.03 -3.17 2.72
C TRP A 333 -21.48 -2.65 2.64
N ILE A 334 -21.79 -1.85 1.61
CA ILE A 334 -22.95 -0.96 1.62
C ILE A 334 -24.12 -1.56 0.83
N PRO A 335 -25.29 -1.82 1.45
CA PRO A 335 -26.51 -2.14 0.72
C PRO A 335 -27.09 -0.88 0.06
N ASP A 336 -27.74 -1.05 -1.09
CA ASP A 336 -28.40 0.02 -1.85
C ASP A 336 -29.45 0.76 -1.00
N LEU A 337 -30.10 0.08 -0.05
CA LEU A 337 -31.05 0.71 0.87
C LEU A 337 -30.44 1.87 1.65
N PHE A 338 -29.17 1.74 2.09
CA PHE A 338 -28.50 2.82 2.79
C PHE A 338 -28.33 4.03 1.87
N MET A 339 -27.85 3.81 0.64
CA MET A 339 -27.69 4.89 -0.36
C MET A 339 -29.02 5.56 -0.71
N LYS A 340 -30.09 4.76 -0.90
CA LYS A 340 -31.47 5.25 -1.11
C LYS A 340 -31.94 6.12 0.06
N ARG A 341 -31.75 5.66 1.32
CA ARG A 341 -32.14 6.41 2.54
C ARG A 341 -31.30 7.69 2.73
N VAL A 342 -30.01 7.69 2.37
CA VAL A 342 -29.17 8.91 2.40
C VAL A 342 -29.67 9.93 1.38
N GLU A 343 -29.97 9.51 0.14
CA GLU A 343 -30.52 10.38 -0.92
C GLU A 343 -31.90 10.94 -0.55
N SER A 344 -32.79 10.12 0.01
CA SER A 344 -34.14 10.55 0.40
C SER A 344 -34.21 11.30 1.75
N ASN A 345 -33.07 11.57 2.39
CA ASN A 345 -32.99 12.05 3.79
C ASN A 345 -33.85 11.21 4.79
N GLY A 346 -33.91 9.91 4.54
CA GLY A 346 -34.63 8.94 5.35
C GLY A 346 -33.92 8.59 6.65
N GLU A 347 -34.62 7.78 7.45
CA GLU A 347 -34.07 7.25 8.69
C GLU A 347 -33.27 5.97 8.43
N TRP A 348 -32.34 5.67 9.32
CA TRP A 348 -31.50 4.47 9.27
C TRP A 348 -31.45 3.84 10.64
N SER A 349 -31.82 2.57 10.72
CA SER A 349 -31.85 1.81 11.96
C SER A 349 -30.56 1.01 12.14
N LEU A 350 -29.98 1.12 13.33
CA LEU A 350 -28.79 0.41 13.75
C LEU A 350 -29.19 -0.81 14.58
N PHE A 351 -28.61 -1.96 14.26
CA PHE A 351 -28.95 -3.26 14.83
C PHE A 351 -27.72 -3.97 15.38
N CYS A 352 -27.93 -4.81 16.40
CA CYS A 352 -27.01 -5.88 16.73
C CYS A 352 -27.37 -7.13 15.89
N PRO A 353 -26.40 -7.82 15.26
CA PRO A 353 -26.68 -9.03 14.46
C PRO A 353 -27.28 -10.20 15.27
N ASN A 354 -27.08 -10.25 16.59
CA ASN A 354 -27.73 -11.23 17.47
C ASN A 354 -29.24 -10.93 17.67
N GLU A 355 -29.69 -9.70 17.44
CA GLU A 355 -31.09 -9.26 17.57
C GLU A 355 -31.81 -9.21 16.20
N ALA A 356 -31.07 -8.86 15.15
CA ALA A 356 -31.47 -8.84 13.75
C ALA A 356 -30.62 -9.82 12.90
N PRO A 357 -30.73 -11.14 13.11
CA PRO A 357 -29.94 -12.13 12.40
C PRO A 357 -30.28 -12.20 10.90
N GLY A 358 -29.36 -12.71 10.08
CA GLY A 358 -29.58 -12.95 8.66
C GLY A 358 -29.43 -11.73 7.74
N LEU A 359 -29.32 -10.50 8.26
CA LEU A 359 -29.09 -9.30 7.43
C LEU A 359 -27.82 -9.37 6.56
N HIS A 360 -26.77 -10.05 7.04
CA HIS A 360 -25.54 -10.28 6.27
C HIS A 360 -25.58 -11.54 5.37
N GLU A 361 -26.66 -12.33 5.44
CA GLU A 361 -26.86 -13.55 4.64
C GLU A 361 -27.76 -13.30 3.42
N CYS A 362 -28.35 -12.12 3.29
CA CYS A 362 -29.21 -11.71 2.16
C CYS A 362 -28.76 -10.36 1.57
N TRP A 363 -29.22 -10.05 0.35
CA TRP A 363 -28.90 -8.83 -0.40
C TRP A 363 -30.10 -8.37 -1.25
N GLY A 364 -30.02 -7.17 -1.83
CA GLY A 364 -31.05 -6.62 -2.71
C GLY A 364 -32.44 -6.57 -2.06
N SER A 365 -33.48 -6.98 -2.80
CA SER A 365 -34.88 -6.92 -2.34
C SER A 365 -35.17 -7.79 -1.12
N GLU A 366 -34.42 -8.88 -0.91
CA GLU A 366 -34.57 -9.73 0.28
C GLU A 366 -34.04 -9.02 1.53
N PHE A 367 -32.88 -8.36 1.40
CA PHE A 367 -32.34 -7.48 2.44
C PHE A 367 -33.30 -6.33 2.74
N ASP A 368 -33.79 -5.61 1.73
CA ASP A 368 -34.72 -4.49 1.89
C ASP A 368 -35.98 -4.92 2.69
N ALA A 369 -36.52 -6.11 2.40
CA ALA A 369 -37.67 -6.68 3.09
C ALA A 369 -37.36 -7.09 4.55
N LEU A 370 -36.24 -7.79 4.79
CA LEU A 370 -35.84 -8.25 6.13
C LEU A 370 -35.47 -7.07 7.06
N PHE A 371 -34.74 -6.09 6.54
CA PHE A 371 -34.39 -4.86 7.24
C PHE A 371 -35.65 -4.09 7.66
N THR A 372 -36.56 -3.83 6.72
CA THR A 372 -37.82 -3.11 6.99
C THR A 372 -38.74 -3.88 7.95
N LYS A 373 -38.68 -5.22 7.95
CA LYS A 373 -39.36 -6.06 8.94
C LYS A 373 -38.81 -5.82 10.35
N TYR A 374 -37.49 -5.80 10.53
CA TYR A 374 -36.87 -5.54 11.83
C TYR A 374 -37.02 -4.09 12.32
N GLU A 375 -37.12 -3.11 11.42
CA GLU A 375 -37.57 -1.76 11.77
C GLU A 375 -38.99 -1.77 12.36
N LYS A 376 -39.95 -2.44 11.70
CA LYS A 376 -41.35 -2.54 12.15
C LYS A 376 -41.53 -3.34 13.45
N GLU A 377 -40.69 -4.34 13.68
CA GLU A 377 -40.67 -5.12 14.93
C GLU A 377 -39.98 -4.39 16.09
N GLY A 378 -39.46 -3.18 15.88
CA GLY A 378 -38.83 -2.38 16.94
C GLY A 378 -37.50 -2.94 17.44
N ARG A 379 -36.80 -3.75 16.63
CA ARG A 379 -35.52 -4.38 17.02
C ARG A 379 -34.30 -3.45 16.92
N ALA A 380 -34.49 -2.22 16.45
CA ALA A 380 -33.42 -1.26 16.28
C ALA A 380 -32.90 -0.81 17.66
N ARG A 381 -31.58 -0.88 17.88
CA ARG A 381 -30.95 -0.34 19.10
C ARG A 381 -30.94 1.19 19.10
N LYS A 382 -30.87 1.78 17.91
CA LYS A 382 -30.87 3.23 17.68
C LYS A 382 -31.34 3.51 16.26
N THR A 383 -32.22 4.49 16.09
CA THR A 383 -32.57 5.02 14.77
C THR A 383 -31.99 6.42 14.65
N ILE A 384 -31.35 6.70 13.51
CA ILE A 384 -30.67 7.96 13.19
C ILE A 384 -31.15 8.48 11.83
N LYS A 385 -30.78 9.70 11.43
CA LYS A 385 -30.87 10.09 10.01
C LYS A 385 -29.75 9.43 9.22
N ALA A 386 -30.05 8.87 8.06
CA ALA A 386 -29.06 8.19 7.23
C ALA A 386 -27.88 9.12 6.86
N GLN A 387 -28.16 10.40 6.63
CA GLN A 387 -27.16 11.43 6.34
C GLN A 387 -26.17 11.67 7.51
N GLN A 388 -26.56 11.41 8.77
CA GLN A 388 -25.66 11.54 9.91
C GLN A 388 -24.50 10.52 9.84
N LEU A 389 -24.82 9.26 9.53
CA LEU A 389 -23.80 8.23 9.31
C LEU A 389 -23.02 8.50 8.02
N TRP A 390 -23.67 9.01 6.98
CA TRP A 390 -23.00 9.42 5.75
C TRP A 390 -21.89 10.45 6.01
N PHE A 391 -22.17 11.51 6.78
CA PHE A 391 -21.16 12.52 7.09
C PHE A 391 -20.00 11.93 7.91
N ALA A 392 -20.26 11.07 8.90
CA ALA A 392 -19.20 10.38 9.65
C ALA A 392 -18.29 9.51 8.76
N ILE A 393 -18.86 8.81 7.76
CA ILE A 393 -18.08 8.06 6.76
C ILE A 393 -17.16 9.00 5.98
N LEU A 394 -17.68 10.13 5.50
CA LEU A 394 -16.91 11.10 4.71
C LEU A 394 -15.85 11.83 5.53
N GLU A 395 -16.11 12.14 6.80
CA GLU A 395 -15.13 12.72 7.73
C GLU A 395 -13.95 11.76 7.95
N SER A 396 -14.22 10.49 8.23
CA SER A 396 -13.17 9.46 8.36
C SER A 396 -12.34 9.33 7.07
N GLN A 397 -12.98 9.42 5.89
CA GLN A 397 -12.29 9.42 4.60
C GLN A 397 -11.40 10.65 4.39
N VAL A 398 -11.87 11.84 4.75
CA VAL A 398 -11.07 13.07 4.65
C VAL A 398 -9.85 13.02 5.58
N GLU A 399 -10.01 12.48 6.79
CA GLU A 399 -8.92 12.37 7.77
C GLU A 399 -7.91 11.25 7.47
N THR A 400 -8.38 10.08 7.02
CA THR A 400 -7.57 8.84 6.97
C THR A 400 -7.40 8.23 5.58
N GLY A 401 -8.13 8.71 4.57
CA GLY A 401 -8.23 8.11 3.24
C GLY A 401 -9.13 6.86 3.17
N THR A 402 -9.76 6.47 4.28
CA THR A 402 -10.57 5.25 4.48
C THR A 402 -11.79 5.57 5.37
N PRO A 403 -12.86 4.76 5.46
CA PRO A 403 -13.00 3.40 4.93
C PRO A 403 -13.13 3.34 3.41
N TYR A 404 -12.78 2.19 2.85
CA TYR A 404 -13.08 1.81 1.47
C TYR A 404 -14.61 1.73 1.25
N MET A 405 -15.07 1.89 0.01
CA MET A 405 -16.49 1.89 -0.33
C MET A 405 -16.81 0.81 -1.35
N LEU A 406 -17.58 -0.19 -0.94
CA LEU A 406 -18.05 -1.27 -1.82
C LEU A 406 -19.56 -1.44 -1.69
N TYR A 407 -20.23 -1.71 -2.81
CA TYR A 407 -21.68 -1.79 -2.90
C TYR A 407 -22.12 -3.25 -2.94
N LYS A 408 -22.62 -3.75 -1.80
CA LYS A 408 -23.01 -5.14 -1.53
C LYS A 408 -23.89 -5.72 -2.64
N ASP A 409 -24.90 -4.97 -3.08
CA ASP A 409 -25.89 -5.45 -4.02
C ASP A 409 -25.36 -5.50 -5.46
N ALA A 410 -24.52 -4.53 -5.85
CA ALA A 410 -23.80 -4.55 -7.13
C ALA A 410 -22.73 -5.67 -7.17
N CYS A 411 -22.11 -5.98 -6.04
CA CYS A 411 -21.18 -7.10 -5.90
C CYS A 411 -21.90 -8.45 -6.06
N ASN A 412 -22.99 -8.67 -5.34
CA ASN A 412 -23.73 -9.93 -5.35
C ASN A 412 -24.49 -10.15 -6.66
N GLY A 413 -25.32 -9.19 -7.09
CA GLY A 413 -26.16 -9.31 -8.29
C GLY A 413 -25.41 -9.28 -9.62
N LYS A 414 -24.08 -9.10 -9.58
CA LYS A 414 -23.20 -9.15 -10.75
C LYS A 414 -22.00 -10.08 -10.53
N SER A 415 -22.15 -11.11 -9.70
CA SER A 415 -21.13 -12.14 -9.48
C SER A 415 -21.55 -13.47 -10.10
N ASN A 416 -20.63 -14.13 -10.78
CA ASN A 416 -20.84 -15.49 -11.27
C ASN A 416 -20.90 -16.55 -10.14
N GLN A 417 -20.52 -16.17 -8.91
CA GLN A 417 -20.62 -17.01 -7.72
C GLN A 417 -21.94 -16.83 -6.94
N GLN A 418 -22.92 -16.08 -7.45
CA GLN A 418 -24.19 -15.83 -6.74
C GLN A 418 -25.01 -17.11 -6.41
N ASN A 419 -24.68 -18.26 -7.02
CA ASN A 419 -25.28 -19.56 -6.70
C ASN A 419 -24.73 -20.23 -5.42
N LEU A 420 -23.65 -19.69 -4.84
CA LEU A 420 -23.06 -20.19 -3.58
C LEU A 420 -23.73 -19.60 -2.33
N GLY A 421 -24.33 -18.42 -2.47
CA GLY A 421 -24.91 -17.64 -1.38
C GLY A 421 -24.40 -16.20 -1.39
N THR A 422 -24.72 -15.44 -0.34
CA THR A 422 -24.36 -14.02 -0.23
C THR A 422 -22.87 -13.84 0.02
N ILE A 423 -22.22 -13.07 -0.86
CA ILE A 423 -20.85 -12.57 -0.72
C ILE A 423 -20.86 -11.42 0.30
N LYS A 424 -19.97 -11.52 1.29
CA LYS A 424 -19.98 -10.68 2.52
C LYS A 424 -18.86 -9.65 2.57
N SER A 425 -17.84 -9.73 1.73
CA SER A 425 -16.70 -8.81 1.73
C SER A 425 -15.92 -8.86 0.42
N SER A 426 -14.93 -7.99 0.31
CA SER A 426 -13.81 -8.12 -0.64
C SER A 426 -12.51 -8.43 0.10
N ASN A 427 -11.41 -8.61 -0.63
CA ASN A 427 -10.05 -8.70 -0.09
C ASN A 427 -9.48 -7.36 0.45
N LEU A 428 -8.18 -7.37 0.81
CA LEU A 428 -7.42 -6.19 1.24
C LEU A 428 -7.45 -4.99 0.26
N CYS A 429 -7.47 -5.25 -1.05
CA CYS A 429 -7.29 -4.24 -2.10
C CYS A 429 -8.58 -3.87 -2.88
N CYS A 430 -9.73 -4.39 -2.47
CA CYS A 430 -11.07 -4.09 -3.02
C CYS A 430 -11.35 -4.54 -4.48
N GLU A 431 -10.57 -5.45 -5.05
CA GLU A 431 -10.76 -6.00 -6.40
C GLU A 431 -11.37 -7.40 -6.42
N ILE A 432 -11.34 -8.16 -5.32
CA ILE A 432 -11.76 -9.57 -5.27
C ILE A 432 -13.12 -9.76 -4.62
N ILE A 433 -14.08 -10.30 -5.37
CA ILE A 433 -15.48 -10.48 -4.95
C ILE A 433 -15.81 -11.98 -5.02
N GLU A 434 -15.34 -12.70 -4.02
CA GLU A 434 -15.44 -14.16 -3.90
C GLU A 434 -16.25 -14.56 -2.65
N TYR A 435 -16.98 -15.67 -2.74
CA TYR A 435 -17.81 -16.21 -1.65
C TYR A 435 -16.95 -16.73 -0.47
N THR A 436 -17.47 -16.60 0.75
CA THR A 436 -16.82 -17.08 1.99
C THR A 436 -17.84 -17.68 2.94
N SER A 437 -17.44 -18.74 3.63
CA SER A 437 -18.25 -19.44 4.65
C SER A 437 -17.41 -19.81 5.87
N LYS A 438 -17.92 -20.68 6.76
CA LYS A 438 -17.15 -21.21 7.90
C LYS A 438 -16.03 -22.16 7.48
N ASP A 439 -16.23 -22.85 6.35
CA ASP A 439 -15.40 -23.94 5.83
C ASP A 439 -14.72 -23.56 4.50
N GLU A 440 -14.94 -22.32 4.04
CA GLU A 440 -14.41 -21.78 2.80
C GLU A 440 -13.80 -20.39 3.04
N VAL A 441 -12.49 -20.31 2.85
CA VAL A 441 -11.73 -19.06 2.79
C VAL A 441 -11.38 -18.83 1.34
N ALA A 442 -11.94 -17.80 0.70
CA ALA A 442 -11.65 -17.52 -0.71
C ALA A 442 -10.19 -17.12 -0.93
N VAL A 443 -9.65 -17.45 -2.09
CA VAL A 443 -8.21 -17.38 -2.41
C VAL A 443 -7.98 -16.84 -3.80
N CYS A 444 -7.30 -15.70 -3.90
CA CYS A 444 -7.06 -15.06 -5.18
C CYS A 444 -5.68 -15.36 -5.78
N ASN A 445 -5.69 -15.81 -7.04
CA ASN A 445 -4.53 -16.14 -7.86
C ASN A 445 -4.37 -15.06 -8.94
N LEU A 446 -3.29 -14.27 -8.86
CA LEU A 446 -3.18 -12.96 -9.54
C LEU A 446 -2.03 -12.89 -10.56
N ALA A 447 -2.30 -12.28 -11.71
CA ALA A 447 -1.30 -11.85 -12.70
C ALA A 447 -1.76 -10.59 -13.44
N SER A 448 -0.81 -9.79 -13.93
CA SER A 448 -1.08 -8.52 -14.63
C SER A 448 -0.44 -8.47 -16.00
N ILE A 449 -1.21 -8.08 -17.02
CA ILE A 449 -0.76 -7.89 -18.40
C ILE A 449 -0.24 -6.45 -18.60
N ALA A 450 0.90 -6.29 -19.29
CA ALA A 450 1.54 -5.00 -19.55
C ALA A 450 1.01 -4.36 -20.84
N LEU A 451 0.01 -3.48 -20.72
CA LEU A 451 -0.71 -2.92 -21.87
C LEU A 451 0.17 -2.10 -22.82
N SER A 452 1.27 -1.53 -22.31
CA SER A 452 2.26 -0.78 -23.08
C SER A 452 3.00 -1.63 -24.13
N LYS A 453 3.05 -2.97 -23.97
CA LYS A 453 3.73 -3.89 -24.92
C LYS A 453 2.90 -4.24 -26.16
N PHE A 454 1.61 -3.87 -26.19
CA PHE A 454 0.70 -4.14 -27.31
C PHE A 454 0.48 -2.92 -28.21
N VAL A 455 1.26 -1.84 -28.02
CA VAL A 455 1.20 -0.65 -28.88
C VAL A 455 2.40 -0.66 -29.84
N GLU A 456 2.11 -0.92 -31.12
CA GLU A 456 3.10 -0.91 -32.19
C GLU A 456 2.73 0.17 -33.22
N ASN A 457 3.67 1.09 -33.51
CA ASN A 457 3.51 2.15 -34.51
C ASN A 457 2.23 3.02 -34.35
N GLY A 458 1.72 3.17 -33.11
CA GLY A 458 0.50 3.91 -32.81
C GLY A 458 -0.80 3.13 -33.03
N VAL A 459 -0.72 1.80 -33.20
CA VAL A 459 -1.85 0.86 -33.30
C VAL A 459 -1.80 -0.09 -32.11
N PHE A 460 -2.97 -0.48 -31.58
CA PHE A 460 -3.07 -1.43 -30.48
C PHE A 460 -3.37 -2.85 -31.02
N ASP A 461 -2.53 -3.82 -30.70
CA ASP A 461 -2.68 -5.22 -31.14
C ASP A 461 -3.57 -6.03 -30.16
N PHE A 462 -4.85 -6.11 -30.49
CA PHE A 462 -5.83 -6.91 -29.75
C PHE A 462 -5.66 -8.42 -29.94
N GLN A 463 -5.08 -8.89 -31.06
CA GLN A 463 -4.89 -10.32 -31.31
C GLN A 463 -3.76 -10.88 -30.44
N HIS A 464 -2.66 -10.14 -30.32
CA HIS A 464 -1.58 -10.49 -29.41
C HIS A 464 -2.03 -10.34 -27.93
N LEU A 465 -2.83 -9.32 -27.59
CA LEU A 465 -3.43 -9.19 -26.24
C LEU A 465 -4.29 -10.42 -25.89
N HIS A 466 -5.15 -10.87 -26.81
CA HIS A 466 -5.96 -12.08 -26.64
C HIS A 466 -5.08 -13.30 -26.38
N LYS A 467 -4.08 -13.55 -27.24
CA LYS A 467 -3.10 -14.64 -27.10
C LYS A 467 -2.40 -14.65 -25.73
N ILE A 468 -1.95 -13.49 -25.25
CA ILE A 468 -1.32 -13.39 -23.92
C ILE A 468 -2.32 -13.65 -22.80
N ALA A 469 -3.56 -13.15 -22.90
CA ALA A 469 -4.60 -13.43 -21.92
C ALA A 469 -4.95 -14.93 -21.84
N LYS A 470 -4.94 -15.68 -22.95
CA LYS A 470 -5.05 -17.16 -22.95
C LYS A 470 -3.92 -17.80 -22.12
N VAL A 471 -2.66 -17.42 -22.38
CA VAL A 471 -1.49 -17.94 -21.63
C VAL A 471 -1.63 -17.64 -20.13
N VAL A 472 -1.94 -16.39 -19.75
CA VAL A 472 -2.12 -16.01 -18.34
C VAL A 472 -3.25 -16.81 -17.68
N THR A 473 -4.36 -17.06 -18.38
CA THR A 473 -5.47 -17.88 -17.89
C THR A 473 -5.02 -19.31 -17.57
N THR A 474 -4.31 -19.96 -18.49
CA THR A 474 -3.73 -21.30 -18.28
C THR A 474 -2.77 -21.33 -17.09
N ASN A 475 -1.90 -20.33 -16.97
CA ASN A 475 -0.93 -20.24 -15.88
C ASN A 475 -1.61 -20.11 -14.53
N LEU A 476 -2.58 -19.20 -14.40
CA LEU A 476 -3.32 -19.00 -13.15
C LEU A 476 -4.18 -20.22 -12.79
N ASN A 477 -4.73 -20.94 -13.76
CA ASN A 477 -5.43 -22.20 -13.48
C ASN A 477 -4.48 -23.29 -12.95
N LYS A 478 -3.24 -23.41 -13.46
CA LYS A 478 -2.22 -24.33 -12.93
C LYS A 478 -1.71 -23.91 -11.54
N VAL A 479 -1.63 -22.60 -11.26
CA VAL A 479 -1.27 -22.07 -9.93
C VAL A 479 -2.21 -22.60 -8.83
N ILE A 480 -3.50 -22.79 -9.11
CA ILE A 480 -4.48 -23.35 -8.15
C ILE A 480 -4.05 -24.74 -7.66
N ASP A 481 -3.60 -25.61 -8.56
CA ASP A 481 -3.27 -27.00 -8.24
C ASP A 481 -1.88 -27.13 -7.57
N VAL A 482 -0.94 -26.25 -7.92
CA VAL A 482 0.43 -26.26 -7.38
C VAL A 482 0.58 -25.50 -6.06
N ASN A 483 -0.34 -24.57 -5.74
CA ASN A 483 -0.25 -23.72 -4.56
C ASN A 483 -0.27 -24.52 -3.24
N TYR A 484 0.66 -24.20 -2.34
CA TYR A 484 0.61 -24.62 -0.95
C TYR A 484 -0.38 -23.75 -0.16
N TYR A 485 -1.46 -24.36 0.31
CA TYR A 485 -2.47 -23.68 1.13
C TYR A 485 -2.07 -23.71 2.61
N PRO A 486 -2.10 -22.55 3.32
CA PRO A 486 -1.72 -22.49 4.73
C PRO A 486 -2.78 -23.04 5.70
N ILE A 487 -4.02 -23.19 5.24
CA ILE A 487 -5.20 -23.72 5.94
C ILE A 487 -6.07 -24.52 4.95
N GLU A 488 -6.86 -25.49 5.40
CA GLU A 488 -7.62 -26.37 4.49
C GLU A 488 -8.86 -25.67 3.93
N GLU A 489 -9.49 -24.76 4.67
CA GLU A 489 -10.65 -23.97 4.20
C GLU A 489 -10.31 -23.14 2.95
N ALA A 490 -9.04 -22.74 2.82
CA ALA A 490 -8.50 -22.04 1.65
C ALA A 490 -8.32 -22.98 0.45
N ARG A 491 -7.89 -24.22 0.71
CA ARG A 491 -7.78 -25.26 -0.33
C ARG A 491 -9.16 -25.69 -0.83
N ASN A 492 -10.11 -25.89 0.09
CA ASN A 492 -11.50 -26.24 -0.19
C ASN A 492 -12.14 -25.26 -1.17
N SER A 493 -12.16 -23.95 -0.82
CA SER A 493 -12.73 -22.92 -1.69
C SER A 493 -12.07 -22.84 -3.06
N ASN A 494 -10.72 -22.80 -3.12
CA ASN A 494 -10.02 -22.62 -4.39
C ASN A 494 -10.14 -23.86 -5.31
N MET A 495 -10.21 -25.08 -4.76
CA MET A 495 -10.41 -26.28 -5.58
C MET A 495 -11.84 -26.42 -6.12
N ARG A 496 -12.85 -25.99 -5.35
CA ARG A 496 -14.27 -26.11 -5.73
C ARG A 496 -14.71 -25.06 -6.75
N HIS A 497 -14.24 -23.82 -6.62
CA HIS A 497 -14.68 -22.70 -7.46
C HIS A 497 -13.61 -22.22 -8.46
N ARG A 498 -12.34 -22.55 -8.22
CA ARG A 498 -11.19 -22.24 -9.09
C ARG A 498 -11.10 -20.79 -9.59
N PRO A 499 -11.32 -19.76 -8.76
CA PRO A 499 -11.25 -18.36 -9.21
C PRO A 499 -9.81 -17.93 -9.55
N ILE A 500 -9.70 -17.06 -10.54
CA ILE A 500 -8.47 -16.35 -10.89
C ILE A 500 -8.75 -14.84 -11.03
N GLY A 501 -7.71 -14.03 -10.98
CA GLY A 501 -7.78 -12.58 -11.15
C GLY A 501 -6.70 -12.08 -12.13
N ILE A 502 -7.09 -11.94 -13.39
CA ILE A 502 -6.29 -11.27 -14.42
C ILE A 502 -6.53 -9.77 -14.29
N GLY A 503 -5.44 -9.04 -14.04
CA GLY A 503 -5.40 -7.59 -14.05
C GLY A 503 -4.57 -7.04 -15.21
N VAL A 504 -4.38 -5.73 -15.20
CA VAL A 504 -3.54 -5.00 -16.15
C VAL A 504 -2.55 -4.10 -15.43
N GLN A 505 -1.57 -3.58 -16.14
CA GLN A 505 -0.70 -2.49 -15.73
C GLN A 505 -0.34 -1.63 -16.94
N GLY A 506 0.03 -0.38 -16.70
CA GLY A 506 0.41 0.55 -17.76
C GLY A 506 -0.73 0.99 -18.67
N LEU A 507 -1.96 1.13 -18.15
CA LEU A 507 -3.08 1.68 -18.96
C LEU A 507 -2.77 3.12 -19.42
N ALA A 508 -2.22 3.96 -18.54
CA ALA A 508 -1.81 5.32 -18.88
C ALA A 508 -0.63 5.33 -19.87
N ASP A 509 0.34 4.42 -19.73
CA ASP A 509 1.44 4.22 -20.68
C ASP A 509 0.90 3.90 -22.09
N ALA A 510 -0.07 2.99 -22.19
CA ALA A 510 -0.70 2.62 -23.45
C ALA A 510 -1.46 3.80 -24.10
N PHE A 511 -2.22 4.57 -23.32
CA PHE A 511 -2.90 5.76 -23.84
C PHE A 511 -1.91 6.81 -24.37
N ILE A 512 -0.82 7.07 -23.64
CA ILE A 512 0.21 8.02 -24.08
C ILE A 512 0.93 7.53 -25.34
N LEU A 513 1.25 6.23 -25.43
CA LEU A 513 1.85 5.63 -26.63
C LEU A 513 0.93 5.69 -27.86
N MET A 514 -0.39 5.68 -27.67
CA MET A 514 -1.39 5.91 -28.71
C MET A 514 -1.64 7.40 -29.01
N GLY A 515 -1.01 8.33 -28.27
CA GLY A 515 -1.25 9.77 -28.39
C GLY A 515 -2.61 10.24 -27.83
N PHE A 516 -3.26 9.42 -26.99
CA PHE A 516 -4.59 9.70 -26.45
C PHE A 516 -4.51 10.35 -25.06
N ALA A 517 -5.17 11.49 -24.89
CA ALA A 517 -5.43 12.04 -23.56
C ALA A 517 -6.37 11.10 -22.76
N PHE A 518 -6.15 10.99 -21.45
CA PHE A 518 -6.94 10.10 -20.59
C PHE A 518 -8.44 10.44 -20.58
N GLU A 519 -8.79 11.70 -20.85
CA GLU A 519 -10.18 12.18 -20.96
C GLU A 519 -10.80 12.03 -22.36
N SER A 520 -10.08 11.49 -23.33
CA SER A 520 -10.52 11.43 -24.73
C SER A 520 -11.54 10.31 -25.00
N PRO A 521 -12.48 10.50 -25.95
CA PRO A 521 -13.35 9.43 -26.44
C PRO A 521 -12.58 8.20 -26.98
N GLN A 522 -11.39 8.42 -27.56
CA GLN A 522 -10.51 7.39 -28.06
C GLN A 522 -9.96 6.51 -26.93
N ALA A 523 -9.47 7.11 -25.84
CA ALA A 523 -9.05 6.37 -24.64
C ALA A 523 -10.23 5.61 -24.01
N LYS A 524 -11.44 6.16 -24.06
CA LYS A 524 -12.67 5.49 -23.59
C LYS A 524 -13.01 4.23 -24.40
N LEU A 525 -12.96 4.31 -25.73
CA LEU A 525 -13.18 3.15 -26.60
C LEU A 525 -12.09 2.10 -26.42
N LEU A 526 -10.82 2.52 -26.40
CA LEU A 526 -9.68 1.62 -26.19
C LEU A 526 -9.75 0.91 -24.82
N ASN A 527 -10.15 1.61 -23.76
CA ASN A 527 -10.43 1.02 -22.45
C ASN A 527 -11.48 -0.11 -22.54
N GLN A 528 -12.60 0.11 -23.24
CA GLN A 528 -13.62 -0.93 -23.43
C GLN A 528 -13.04 -2.13 -24.19
N GLN A 529 -12.41 -1.91 -25.34
CA GLN A 529 -11.88 -2.96 -26.21
C GLN A 529 -10.77 -3.80 -25.55
N ILE A 530 -9.90 -3.20 -24.74
CA ILE A 530 -8.86 -3.92 -23.98
C ILE A 530 -9.50 -4.91 -23.00
N PHE A 531 -10.45 -4.46 -22.17
CA PHE A 531 -11.07 -5.32 -21.17
C PHE A 531 -12.04 -6.34 -21.77
N GLU A 532 -12.73 -5.98 -22.87
CA GLU A 532 -13.51 -6.92 -23.68
C GLU A 532 -12.62 -8.06 -24.20
N THR A 533 -11.46 -7.73 -24.78
CA THR A 533 -10.49 -8.69 -25.31
C THR A 533 -9.95 -9.65 -24.25
N ILE A 534 -9.54 -9.12 -23.09
CA ILE A 534 -9.02 -9.95 -21.99
C ILE A 534 -10.12 -10.85 -21.44
N TYR A 535 -11.36 -10.37 -21.31
CA TYR A 535 -12.48 -11.19 -20.84
C TYR A 535 -12.85 -12.29 -21.84
N HIS A 536 -12.87 -11.99 -23.14
CA HIS A 536 -13.13 -12.97 -24.19
C HIS A 536 -12.10 -14.09 -24.17
N ALA A 537 -10.81 -13.75 -24.24
CA ALA A 537 -9.71 -14.71 -24.21
C ALA A 537 -9.71 -15.59 -22.94
N ALA A 538 -10.01 -15.00 -21.78
CA ALA A 538 -10.06 -15.74 -20.53
C ALA A 538 -11.28 -16.68 -20.45
N MET A 539 -12.45 -16.28 -20.95
CA MET A 539 -13.63 -17.14 -21.05
C MET A 539 -13.40 -18.28 -22.05
N GLU A 540 -12.79 -17.98 -23.20
CA GLU A 540 -12.43 -18.95 -24.24
C GLU A 540 -11.46 -20.01 -23.69
N THR A 541 -10.34 -19.62 -23.07
CA THR A 541 -9.41 -20.60 -22.48
C THR A 541 -9.98 -21.31 -21.27
N SER A 542 -10.82 -20.68 -20.45
CA SER A 542 -11.49 -21.39 -19.38
C SER A 542 -12.49 -22.44 -19.91
N MET A 543 -13.10 -22.22 -21.08
CA MET A 543 -13.91 -23.21 -21.80
C MET A 543 -13.05 -24.32 -22.42
N GLU A 544 -11.92 -24.00 -23.06
CA GLU A 544 -10.96 -24.99 -23.58
C GLU A 544 -10.46 -25.93 -22.47
N LEU A 545 -10.13 -25.37 -21.31
CA LEU A 545 -9.73 -26.12 -20.12
C LEU A 545 -10.88 -26.97 -19.56
N ALA A 546 -12.13 -26.49 -19.61
CA ALA A 546 -13.29 -27.27 -19.17
C ALA A 546 -13.60 -28.44 -20.12
N LYS A 547 -13.42 -28.24 -21.43
CA LYS A 547 -13.53 -29.31 -22.44
C LYS A 547 -12.51 -30.43 -22.21
N ALA A 548 -11.32 -30.10 -21.71
CA ALA A 548 -10.26 -31.06 -21.42
C ALA A 548 -10.33 -31.68 -20.01
N GLN A 549 -10.80 -30.95 -19.00
CA GLN A 549 -10.67 -31.32 -17.57
C GLN A 549 -12.01 -31.37 -16.79
N GLY A 550 -13.12 -31.10 -17.47
CA GLY A 550 -14.43 -30.80 -16.87
C GLY A 550 -14.52 -29.36 -16.31
N PRO A 551 -15.73 -28.81 -16.16
CA PRO A 551 -15.93 -27.51 -15.49
C PRO A 551 -15.52 -27.56 -14.01
N TYR A 552 -15.51 -26.40 -13.34
CA TYR A 552 -15.37 -26.38 -11.86
C TYR A 552 -16.61 -26.97 -11.17
N GLU A 553 -16.42 -27.50 -9.95
CA GLU A 553 -17.44 -28.29 -9.22
C GLU A 553 -18.79 -27.56 -9.11
N THR A 554 -18.77 -26.28 -8.76
CA THR A 554 -19.98 -25.48 -8.54
C THR A 554 -20.44 -24.69 -9.76
N TYR A 555 -20.11 -25.15 -10.98
CA TYR A 555 -20.52 -24.51 -12.24
C TYR A 555 -22.03 -24.54 -12.44
N HIS A 556 -22.69 -25.66 -12.14
CA HIS A 556 -24.13 -25.79 -12.35
C HIS A 556 -24.93 -24.84 -11.44
N GLY A 557 -25.82 -24.05 -12.04
CA GLY A 557 -26.64 -23.04 -11.35
C GLY A 557 -26.04 -21.63 -11.36
N SER A 558 -24.74 -21.49 -11.68
CA SER A 558 -24.09 -20.20 -11.92
C SER A 558 -24.73 -19.43 -13.09
N PRO A 559 -24.62 -18.09 -13.14
CA PRO A 559 -25.04 -17.30 -14.29
C PRO A 559 -24.46 -17.75 -15.64
N VAL A 560 -23.17 -18.08 -15.71
CA VAL A 560 -22.57 -18.55 -16.98
C VAL A 560 -23.18 -19.87 -17.46
N SER A 561 -23.58 -20.76 -16.54
CA SER A 561 -24.33 -21.99 -16.88
C SER A 561 -25.74 -21.73 -17.43
N LYS A 562 -26.24 -20.50 -17.31
CA LYS A 562 -27.50 -20.00 -17.85
C LYS A 562 -27.30 -19.08 -19.07
N GLY A 563 -26.08 -19.00 -19.61
CA GLY A 563 -25.72 -18.14 -20.75
C GLY A 563 -25.55 -16.65 -20.42
N LEU A 564 -25.52 -16.29 -19.13
CA LEU A 564 -25.33 -14.91 -18.64
C LEU A 564 -23.85 -14.68 -18.33
N PHE A 565 -23.20 -13.91 -19.21
CA PHE A 565 -21.83 -13.42 -19.05
C PHE A 565 -21.85 -12.08 -18.30
N GLN A 566 -20.66 -11.56 -17.96
CA GLN A 566 -20.56 -10.37 -17.11
C GLN A 566 -21.31 -9.16 -17.70
N TYR A 567 -21.18 -8.88 -18.99
CA TYR A 567 -21.81 -7.69 -19.60
C TYR A 567 -23.34 -7.79 -19.63
N ASP A 568 -23.92 -8.99 -19.66
CA ASP A 568 -25.37 -9.19 -19.56
C ASP A 568 -25.86 -8.72 -18.18
N MET A 569 -25.11 -8.98 -17.10
CA MET A 569 -25.43 -8.51 -15.73
C MET A 569 -25.31 -6.97 -15.58
N TRP A 570 -24.67 -6.30 -16.54
CA TRP A 570 -24.60 -4.83 -16.62
C TRP A 570 -25.58 -4.25 -17.63
N ASN A 571 -26.32 -5.09 -18.38
CA ASN A 571 -27.14 -4.70 -19.52
C ASN A 571 -26.34 -3.95 -20.61
N VAL A 572 -25.10 -4.39 -20.86
CA VAL A 572 -24.19 -3.83 -21.86
C VAL A 572 -24.08 -4.78 -23.05
N THR A 573 -24.22 -4.26 -24.26
CA THR A 573 -23.88 -4.97 -25.50
C THR A 573 -22.39 -4.78 -25.80
N PRO A 574 -21.60 -5.86 -25.97
CA PRO A 574 -20.19 -5.76 -26.37
C PRO A 574 -19.99 -5.12 -27.76
N SER A 575 -18.75 -4.78 -28.10
CA SER A 575 -18.40 -4.34 -29.45
C SER A 575 -18.37 -5.54 -30.43
N PRO A 576 -18.38 -5.32 -31.75
CA PRO A 576 -18.26 -6.41 -32.74
C PRO A 576 -16.81 -6.92 -32.90
N LEU A 577 -15.91 -6.65 -31.93
CA LEU A 577 -14.50 -7.03 -32.02
C LEU A 577 -14.28 -8.55 -31.87
N TRP A 578 -15.16 -9.23 -31.13
CA TRP A 578 -15.07 -10.67 -30.86
C TRP A 578 -16.43 -11.38 -31.00
N ASP A 579 -16.43 -12.65 -31.43
CA ASP A 579 -17.66 -13.44 -31.59
C ASP A 579 -18.14 -14.07 -30.27
N TRP A 580 -18.83 -13.24 -29.51
CA TRP A 580 -19.51 -13.65 -28.28
C TRP A 580 -20.60 -14.70 -28.47
N ALA A 581 -21.22 -14.82 -29.66
CA ALA A 581 -22.30 -15.77 -29.89
C ALA A 581 -21.78 -17.20 -29.99
N THR A 582 -20.70 -17.41 -30.77
CA THR A 582 -20.02 -18.70 -30.84
C THR A 582 -19.44 -19.10 -29.48
N LEU A 583 -18.81 -18.17 -28.76
CA LEU A 583 -18.26 -18.45 -27.43
C LEU A 583 -19.37 -18.82 -26.42
N LYS A 584 -20.52 -18.14 -26.42
CA LYS A 584 -21.67 -18.52 -25.57
C LYS A 584 -22.18 -19.93 -25.88
N ALA A 585 -22.25 -20.31 -27.17
CA ALA A 585 -22.67 -21.66 -27.57
C ALA A 585 -21.68 -22.74 -27.09
N GLN A 586 -20.37 -22.49 -27.21
CA GLN A 586 -19.33 -23.40 -26.72
C GLN A 586 -19.33 -23.52 -25.19
N VAL A 587 -19.50 -22.40 -24.47
CA VAL A 587 -19.63 -22.40 -22.99
C VAL A 587 -20.89 -23.14 -22.53
N ALA A 588 -22.01 -23.05 -23.26
CA ALA A 588 -23.22 -23.82 -22.95
C ALA A 588 -23.01 -25.34 -23.15
N GLN A 589 -22.15 -25.74 -24.09
CA GLN A 589 -21.84 -27.15 -24.37
C GLN A 589 -20.79 -27.75 -23.40
N HIS A 590 -19.75 -26.99 -23.05
CA HIS A 590 -18.57 -27.51 -22.34
C HIS A 590 -18.37 -26.97 -20.92
N GLY A 591 -19.06 -25.88 -20.56
CA GLY A 591 -18.81 -25.14 -19.33
C GLY A 591 -17.52 -24.33 -19.35
N ILE A 592 -17.08 -23.87 -18.16
CA ILE A 592 -15.80 -23.19 -17.95
C ILE A 592 -15.08 -23.76 -16.70
N ARG A 593 -13.75 -23.68 -16.68
CA ARG A 593 -12.89 -24.27 -15.65
C ARG A 593 -12.73 -23.39 -14.39
N ASN A 594 -13.06 -22.10 -14.49
CA ASN A 594 -12.83 -21.10 -13.45
C ASN A 594 -14.11 -20.28 -13.24
N SER A 595 -14.56 -20.12 -11.98
CA SER A 595 -15.79 -19.36 -11.68
C SER A 595 -15.65 -17.85 -11.92
N LEU A 596 -14.45 -17.31 -11.76
CA LEU A 596 -14.12 -15.89 -11.93
C LEU A 596 -12.74 -15.78 -12.61
N LEU A 597 -12.54 -14.69 -13.36
CA LEU A 597 -11.44 -14.55 -14.32
C LEU A 597 -10.65 -13.23 -14.21
N LEU A 598 -11.34 -12.08 -14.14
CA LEU A 598 -10.72 -10.75 -14.23
C LEU A 598 -10.90 -9.97 -12.93
N ALA A 599 -9.79 -9.41 -12.42
CA ALA A 599 -9.73 -8.55 -11.24
C ALA A 599 -8.52 -7.59 -11.30
N PRO A 600 -8.67 -6.36 -11.80
CA PRO A 600 -7.58 -5.39 -11.83
C PRO A 600 -7.17 -4.91 -10.43
N MET A 601 -6.08 -5.49 -9.94
CA MET A 601 -5.45 -5.21 -8.65
C MET A 601 -4.48 -4.00 -8.71
N PRO A 602 -3.97 -3.50 -7.56
CA PRO A 602 -2.89 -2.53 -7.53
C PRO A 602 -1.56 -3.21 -7.84
N THR A 603 -0.79 -2.67 -8.78
CA THR A 603 0.44 -3.30 -9.28
C THR A 603 1.72 -2.61 -8.79
N ALA A 604 1.67 -1.99 -7.60
CA ALA A 604 2.71 -1.11 -7.06
C ALA A 604 4.15 -1.64 -7.14
N SER A 605 4.37 -2.93 -6.89
CA SER A 605 5.70 -3.55 -7.03
C SER A 605 5.96 -4.10 -8.43
N THR A 606 4.95 -4.69 -9.08
CA THR A 606 5.11 -5.41 -10.35
C THR A 606 5.20 -4.46 -11.55
N ALA A 607 4.33 -3.45 -11.65
CA ALA A 607 4.45 -2.41 -12.68
C ALA A 607 5.77 -1.65 -12.56
N GLN A 608 6.22 -1.45 -11.32
CA GLN A 608 7.49 -0.81 -11.03
C GLN A 608 8.71 -1.67 -11.39
N ILE A 609 8.57 -3.00 -11.50
CA ILE A 609 9.60 -3.91 -12.08
C ILE A 609 9.62 -3.79 -13.61
N LEU A 610 8.45 -3.76 -14.25
CA LEU A 610 8.33 -3.64 -15.71
C LEU A 610 8.50 -2.19 -16.23
N GLY A 611 8.63 -1.21 -15.33
CA GLY A 611 8.78 0.21 -15.66
C GLY A 611 7.49 0.89 -16.14
N ASN A 612 6.31 0.34 -15.84
CA ASN A 612 4.99 0.87 -16.23
C ASN A 612 4.32 1.67 -15.10
N ASN A 613 3.31 2.49 -15.41
CA ASN A 613 2.42 3.07 -14.40
C ASN A 613 1.52 2.01 -13.74
N GLU A 614 1.03 2.31 -12.54
CA GLU A 614 0.22 1.36 -11.76
C GLU A 614 -1.15 1.09 -12.40
N SER A 615 -1.43 -0.20 -12.63
CA SER A 615 -2.75 -0.73 -12.95
C SER A 615 -3.51 0.06 -14.03
N ILE A 616 -4.72 0.51 -13.66
CA ILE A 616 -5.67 1.32 -14.42
C ILE A 616 -5.55 2.83 -14.15
N GLU A 617 -4.55 3.28 -13.38
CA GLU A 617 -4.46 4.67 -12.91
C GLU A 617 -3.85 5.62 -13.95
N PRO A 618 -4.27 6.90 -13.98
CA PRO A 618 -3.48 7.96 -14.62
C PRO A 618 -2.15 8.20 -13.90
N PHE A 619 -1.22 8.91 -14.54
CA PHE A 619 0.00 9.36 -13.87
C PHE A 619 -0.35 10.32 -12.71
N THR A 620 0.09 9.99 -11.50
CA THR A 620 -0.15 10.81 -10.30
C THR A 620 0.67 12.10 -10.29
N SER A 621 1.78 12.12 -11.03
CA SER A 621 2.66 13.26 -11.28
C SER A 621 3.55 12.98 -12.48
N ASN A 622 3.86 13.98 -13.32
CA ASN A 622 4.89 13.82 -14.36
C ASN A 622 6.33 13.96 -13.84
N MET A 623 6.52 14.40 -12.59
CA MET A 623 7.82 14.40 -11.93
C MET A 623 7.67 14.20 -10.43
N TYR A 624 8.44 13.26 -9.87
CA TYR A 624 8.34 12.89 -8.45
C TYR A 624 9.69 12.48 -7.88
N SER A 625 9.91 12.78 -6.60
CA SER A 625 11.04 12.24 -5.84
C SER A 625 10.80 10.78 -5.48
N ARG A 626 11.84 9.96 -5.59
CA ARG A 626 11.86 8.57 -5.16
C ARG A 626 13.07 8.31 -4.25
N ARG A 627 12.80 7.84 -3.03
CA ARG A 627 13.85 7.38 -2.11
C ARG A 627 14.23 5.93 -2.40
N VAL A 628 15.54 5.69 -2.49
CA VAL A 628 16.19 4.38 -2.46
C VAL A 628 17.27 4.41 -1.37
N LEU A 629 17.95 3.28 -1.11
CA LEU A 629 19.00 3.23 -0.09
C LEU A 629 20.18 4.18 -0.40
N ALA A 630 20.44 4.44 -1.69
CA ALA A 630 21.46 5.36 -2.19
C ALA A 630 21.06 6.86 -2.23
N GLY A 631 19.88 7.22 -1.72
CA GLY A 631 19.42 8.62 -1.66
C GLY A 631 18.07 8.88 -2.33
N GLU A 632 17.79 10.16 -2.60
CA GLU A 632 16.53 10.63 -3.20
C GLU A 632 16.76 11.06 -4.65
N PHE A 633 16.09 10.37 -5.58
CA PHE A 633 16.23 10.56 -7.03
C PHE A 633 14.96 11.22 -7.58
N THR A 634 15.10 12.31 -8.33
CA THR A 634 13.97 12.89 -9.08
C THR A 634 13.75 12.07 -10.35
N ILE A 635 12.56 11.48 -10.49
CA ILE A 635 12.12 10.72 -11.66
C ILE A 635 11.13 11.57 -12.46
N VAL A 636 11.32 11.60 -13.77
CA VAL A 636 10.41 12.27 -14.72
C VAL A 636 9.65 11.21 -15.52
N ASN A 637 8.42 11.50 -15.91
CA ASN A 637 7.66 10.70 -16.87
C ASN A 637 8.47 10.55 -18.17
N LYS A 638 8.89 9.31 -18.45
CA LYS A 638 9.77 8.96 -19.57
C LYS A 638 9.18 9.27 -20.94
N TYR A 639 7.85 9.32 -21.06
CA TYR A 639 7.17 9.67 -22.31
C TYR A 639 7.19 11.19 -22.53
N LEU A 640 6.74 11.96 -21.54
CA LEU A 640 6.80 13.44 -21.56
C LEU A 640 8.21 13.94 -21.86
N MET A 641 9.22 13.37 -21.21
CA MET A 641 10.61 13.78 -21.43
C MET A 641 11.02 13.55 -22.89
N LYS A 642 10.73 12.38 -23.49
CA LYS A 642 11.04 12.08 -24.90
C LYS A 642 10.35 13.05 -25.86
N GLU A 643 9.08 13.36 -25.61
CA GLU A 643 8.30 14.26 -26.46
C GLU A 643 8.79 15.71 -26.35
N LEU A 644 9.11 16.18 -25.15
CA LEU A 644 9.75 17.50 -24.98
C LEU A 644 11.17 17.55 -25.56
N ILE A 645 11.91 16.44 -25.60
CA ILE A 645 13.21 16.36 -26.29
C ILE A 645 13.01 16.42 -27.81
N SER A 646 12.06 15.67 -28.39
CA SER A 646 11.81 15.67 -29.84
C SER A 646 11.32 17.04 -30.35
N LEU A 647 10.57 17.77 -29.51
CA LEU A 647 10.16 19.16 -29.77
C LEU A 647 11.26 20.20 -29.48
N GLY A 648 12.42 19.81 -28.95
CA GLY A 648 13.51 20.73 -28.58
C GLY A 648 13.21 21.63 -27.37
N LEU A 649 12.18 21.29 -26.58
CA LEU A 649 11.69 22.07 -25.44
C LEU A 649 12.30 21.65 -24.09
N TRP A 650 12.90 20.47 -23.99
CA TRP A 650 13.46 19.96 -22.74
C TRP A 650 14.73 20.70 -22.33
N ASN A 651 14.65 21.51 -21.28
CA ASN A 651 15.76 22.28 -20.71
C ASN A 651 15.61 22.43 -19.18
N ALA A 652 16.62 23.04 -18.54
CA ALA A 652 16.66 23.19 -17.09
C ALA A 652 15.49 24.03 -16.53
N ASP A 653 15.07 25.08 -17.23
CA ASP A 653 13.99 25.96 -16.80
C ASP A 653 12.63 25.25 -16.86
N VAL A 654 12.34 24.56 -17.97
CA VAL A 654 11.12 23.75 -18.13
C VAL A 654 11.04 22.68 -17.04
N ARG A 655 12.15 22.00 -16.75
CA ARG A 655 12.22 21.04 -15.64
C ARG A 655 11.96 21.71 -14.28
N ASN A 656 12.61 22.84 -13.99
CA ASN A 656 12.42 23.55 -12.73
C ASN A 656 10.97 24.07 -12.57
N GLN A 657 10.34 24.52 -13.65
CA GLN A 657 8.93 24.93 -13.65
C GLN A 657 7.99 23.76 -13.41
N ILE A 658 8.21 22.59 -14.05
CA ILE A 658 7.43 21.37 -13.77
C ILE A 658 7.63 20.92 -12.32
N LEU A 659 8.82 21.11 -11.71
CA LEU A 659 9.06 20.80 -10.29
C LEU A 659 8.25 21.72 -9.37
N HIS A 660 8.33 23.02 -9.62
CA HIS A 660 7.55 24.04 -8.92
C HIS A 660 6.05 23.77 -9.01
N ASP A 661 5.56 23.40 -10.20
CA ASP A 661 4.16 23.06 -10.46
C ASP A 661 3.80 21.60 -10.09
N ARG A 662 4.64 20.95 -9.25
CA ARG A 662 4.40 19.63 -8.64
C ARG A 662 4.11 18.51 -9.65
N GLY A 663 4.82 18.54 -10.79
CA GLY A 663 4.68 17.62 -11.90
C GLY A 663 3.55 17.94 -12.88
N SER A 664 2.89 19.09 -12.73
CA SER A 664 1.99 19.63 -13.76
C SER A 664 2.78 20.19 -14.95
N VAL A 665 2.23 20.05 -16.14
CA VAL A 665 2.70 20.73 -17.37
C VAL A 665 1.79 21.89 -17.78
N GLN A 666 0.64 22.09 -17.13
CA GLN A 666 -0.43 22.97 -17.60
C GLN A 666 0.00 24.44 -17.64
N ASN A 667 0.73 24.88 -16.61
CA ASN A 667 1.18 26.27 -16.48
C ASN A 667 2.47 26.58 -17.26
N VAL A 668 3.13 25.58 -17.85
CA VAL A 668 4.39 25.78 -18.59
C VAL A 668 4.08 26.39 -19.97
N ALA A 669 4.37 27.68 -20.15
CA ALA A 669 3.97 28.43 -21.35
C ALA A 669 4.60 27.91 -22.67
N SER A 670 5.78 27.28 -22.60
CA SER A 670 6.49 26.74 -23.78
C SER A 670 5.94 25.40 -24.29
N ILE A 671 5.12 24.69 -23.51
CA ILE A 671 4.60 23.37 -23.89
C ILE A 671 3.31 23.53 -24.73
N PRO A 672 3.19 22.88 -25.90
CA PRO A 672 1.98 22.95 -26.73
C PRO A 672 0.73 22.37 -26.05
N ALA A 673 -0.45 22.84 -26.48
CA ALA A 673 -1.73 22.42 -25.88
C ALA A 673 -2.01 20.92 -26.01
N HIS A 674 -1.64 20.27 -27.12
CA HIS A 674 -1.84 18.82 -27.29
C HIS A 674 -1.03 18.00 -26.27
N VAL A 675 0.23 18.37 -26.04
CA VAL A 675 1.10 17.78 -25.02
C VAL A 675 0.47 17.97 -23.63
N LYS A 676 -0.02 19.17 -23.32
CA LYS A 676 -0.69 19.46 -22.04
C LYS A 676 -1.91 18.59 -21.79
N GLU A 677 -2.72 18.33 -22.80
CA GLU A 677 -3.89 17.46 -22.70
C GLU A 677 -3.52 15.99 -22.47
N VAL A 678 -2.48 15.48 -23.16
CA VAL A 678 -2.01 14.10 -22.99
C VAL A 678 -1.40 13.87 -21.60
N TYR A 679 -0.59 14.81 -21.11
CA TYR A 679 0.12 14.68 -19.82
C TYR A 679 -0.58 15.35 -18.63
N LYS A 680 -1.91 15.45 -18.66
CA LYS A 680 -2.70 15.77 -17.46
C LYS A 680 -2.43 14.75 -16.35
N THR A 681 -2.14 15.24 -15.16
CA THR A 681 -2.01 14.41 -13.96
C THR A 681 -3.39 14.01 -13.44
N VAL A 682 -3.46 12.97 -12.60
CA VAL A 682 -4.71 12.50 -11.97
C VAL A 682 -5.48 13.60 -11.20
N TRP A 683 -4.80 14.66 -10.79
CA TRP A 683 -5.37 15.81 -10.06
C TRP A 683 -6.04 16.85 -10.97
N GLU A 684 -5.75 16.78 -12.26
CA GLU A 684 -6.26 17.66 -13.32
C GLU A 684 -7.36 16.95 -14.14
N ILE A 685 -7.32 15.62 -14.18
CA ILE A 685 -8.35 14.75 -14.78
C ILE A 685 -9.61 14.77 -13.91
N LYS A 686 -10.77 14.97 -14.56
CA LYS A 686 -12.07 14.93 -13.88
C LYS A 686 -12.34 13.51 -13.37
N GLN A 687 -12.47 13.35 -12.05
CA GLN A 687 -12.71 12.04 -11.43
C GLN A 687 -13.98 11.33 -11.96
N LYS A 688 -14.98 12.08 -12.43
CA LYS A 688 -16.15 11.52 -13.16
C LYS A 688 -15.73 10.64 -14.35
N VAL A 689 -14.73 11.07 -15.13
CA VAL A 689 -14.20 10.32 -16.28
C VAL A 689 -13.53 9.02 -15.81
N VAL A 690 -12.78 9.06 -14.70
CA VAL A 690 -12.18 7.85 -14.10
C VAL A 690 -13.26 6.85 -13.70
N LEU A 691 -14.37 7.32 -13.09
CA LEU A 691 -15.53 6.50 -12.76
C LEU A 691 -16.28 5.97 -13.99
N ASP A 692 -16.41 6.77 -15.06
CA ASP A 692 -17.00 6.34 -16.33
C ASP A 692 -16.17 5.21 -16.97
N LEU A 693 -14.85 5.39 -17.08
CA LEU A 693 -13.93 4.37 -17.59
C LEU A 693 -13.95 3.09 -16.73
N ALA A 694 -14.07 3.23 -15.40
CA ALA A 694 -14.19 2.12 -14.47
C ALA A 694 -15.51 1.35 -14.64
N ALA A 695 -16.63 2.04 -14.87
CA ALA A 695 -17.93 1.42 -15.10
C ALA A 695 -17.97 0.70 -16.45
N ASP A 696 -17.44 1.34 -17.48
CA ASP A 696 -17.35 0.80 -18.84
C ASP A 696 -16.54 -0.50 -18.90
N ARG A 697 -15.37 -0.56 -18.25
CA ARG A 697 -14.61 -1.82 -18.11
C ARG A 697 -15.26 -2.80 -17.14
N GLY A 698 -16.04 -2.31 -16.18
CA GLY A 698 -16.76 -3.11 -15.18
C GLY A 698 -17.71 -4.14 -15.79
N ALA A 699 -18.27 -3.84 -16.96
CA ALA A 699 -19.08 -4.76 -17.77
C ALA A 699 -18.31 -6.02 -18.23
N PHE A 700 -16.97 -6.00 -18.24
CA PHE A 700 -16.13 -7.14 -18.62
C PHE A 700 -15.34 -7.71 -17.42
N ILE A 701 -15.48 -7.12 -16.22
CA ILE A 701 -14.78 -7.56 -15.00
C ILE A 701 -15.76 -8.30 -14.08
N CYS A 702 -15.63 -9.62 -14.02
CA CYS A 702 -16.47 -10.50 -13.20
C CYS A 702 -16.22 -10.38 -11.69
N GLN A 703 -15.01 -9.98 -11.27
CA GLN A 703 -14.72 -9.59 -9.89
C GLN A 703 -15.00 -8.07 -9.71
N SER A 704 -14.07 -7.30 -9.13
CA SER A 704 -14.08 -5.83 -9.08
C SER A 704 -12.70 -5.27 -9.51
N GLN A 705 -12.41 -4.01 -9.21
CA GLN A 705 -11.17 -3.32 -9.55
C GLN A 705 -10.76 -2.35 -8.43
N SER A 706 -9.46 -2.25 -8.14
CA SER A 706 -8.92 -1.36 -7.10
C SER A 706 -8.89 0.10 -7.57
N MET A 707 -10.00 0.81 -7.38
CA MET A 707 -10.20 2.16 -7.93
C MET A 707 -9.90 3.26 -6.90
N ASN A 708 -8.71 3.87 -6.97
CA ASN A 708 -8.35 5.03 -6.12
C ASN A 708 -8.94 6.33 -6.66
N VAL A 709 -9.53 7.13 -5.76
CA VAL A 709 -10.12 8.44 -6.09
C VAL A 709 -9.17 9.54 -5.63
N HIS A 710 -8.88 10.49 -6.52
CA HIS A 710 -7.94 11.57 -6.29
C HIS A 710 -8.67 12.92 -6.28
N ILE A 711 -8.78 13.56 -5.12
CA ILE A 711 -9.42 14.87 -4.97
C ILE A 711 -8.48 15.75 -4.14
N ALA A 712 -7.85 16.72 -4.79
CA ALA A 712 -6.85 17.59 -4.15
C ALA A 712 -7.41 18.29 -2.89
N ASP A 713 -8.57 18.94 -3.04
CA ASP A 713 -9.33 19.56 -1.94
C ASP A 713 -10.66 18.84 -1.73
N PRO A 714 -10.69 17.77 -0.91
CA PRO A 714 -11.89 17.00 -0.65
C PRO A 714 -12.85 17.81 0.22
N SER A 715 -14.13 17.76 -0.14
CA SER A 715 -15.22 18.36 0.63
C SER A 715 -16.39 17.40 0.64
N ILE A 716 -17.22 17.47 1.68
CA ILE A 716 -18.41 16.62 1.84
C ILE A 716 -19.28 16.61 0.59
N SER A 717 -19.51 17.77 -0.03
CA SER A 717 -20.28 17.89 -1.28
C SER A 717 -19.62 17.15 -2.46
N LYS A 718 -18.32 17.38 -2.71
CA LYS A 718 -17.59 16.68 -3.80
C LYS A 718 -17.59 15.16 -3.59
N LEU A 719 -17.26 14.70 -2.38
CA LEU A 719 -17.23 13.28 -2.03
C LEU A 719 -18.61 12.64 -2.14
N THR A 720 -19.66 13.32 -1.66
CA THR A 720 -21.05 12.87 -1.82
C THR A 720 -21.39 12.70 -3.29
N SER A 721 -21.17 13.73 -4.12
CA SER A 721 -21.47 13.65 -5.55
C SER A 721 -20.70 12.54 -6.28
N MET A 722 -19.45 12.29 -5.87
CA MET A 722 -18.57 11.27 -6.43
C MET A 722 -19.06 9.84 -6.06
N HIS A 723 -19.31 9.56 -4.78
CA HIS A 723 -19.81 8.25 -4.35
C HIS A 723 -21.21 7.95 -4.88
N PHE A 724 -22.12 8.92 -4.89
CA PHE A 724 -23.43 8.73 -5.50
C PHE A 724 -23.35 8.50 -7.02
N TYR A 725 -22.37 9.10 -7.70
CA TYR A 725 -22.11 8.79 -9.11
C TYR A 725 -21.59 7.37 -9.30
N ALA A 726 -20.60 6.95 -8.51
CA ALA A 726 -20.04 5.60 -8.52
C ALA A 726 -21.12 4.52 -8.31
N TRP A 727 -21.97 4.72 -7.30
CA TRP A 727 -23.11 3.88 -6.99
C TRP A 727 -24.12 3.81 -8.16
N LYS A 728 -24.58 4.97 -8.67
CA LYS A 728 -25.57 5.02 -9.77
C LYS A 728 -25.04 4.51 -11.11
N ARG A 729 -23.72 4.53 -11.32
CA ARG A 729 -23.05 3.85 -12.44
C ARG A 729 -22.94 2.33 -12.24
N GLY A 730 -23.36 1.81 -11.09
CA GLY A 730 -23.40 0.38 -10.77
C GLY A 730 -22.03 -0.23 -10.48
N LEU A 731 -21.03 0.57 -10.07
CA LEU A 731 -19.73 0.06 -9.66
C LEU A 731 -19.87 -0.92 -8.49
N LYS A 732 -18.94 -1.88 -8.41
CA LYS A 732 -18.82 -2.81 -7.27
C LYS A 732 -18.00 -2.18 -6.15
N THR A 733 -16.81 -1.71 -6.49
CA THR A 733 -15.95 -0.90 -5.63
C THR A 733 -16.09 0.57 -6.05
N GLY A 734 -16.75 1.38 -5.22
CA GLY A 734 -16.92 2.82 -5.42
C GLY A 734 -15.69 3.64 -5.03
N MET A 735 -14.86 3.12 -4.12
CA MET A 735 -13.57 3.72 -3.76
C MET A 735 -12.68 2.69 -3.05
N TYR A 736 -11.42 2.59 -3.48
CA TYR A 736 -10.34 2.00 -2.68
C TYR A 736 -9.81 3.07 -1.71
N TYR A 737 -8.70 3.76 -2.00
CA TYR A 737 -8.29 4.93 -1.22
C TYR A 737 -8.87 6.25 -1.75
N LEU A 738 -9.21 7.16 -0.84
CA LEU A 738 -9.21 8.59 -1.13
C LEU A 738 -7.77 9.12 -1.02
N ARG A 739 -7.30 9.79 -2.08
CA ARG A 739 -6.02 10.51 -2.12
C ARG A 739 -6.29 12.02 -2.17
N SER A 740 -5.74 12.76 -1.22
CA SER A 740 -5.82 14.22 -1.13
C SER A 740 -4.43 14.88 -1.19
N ARG A 741 -4.37 16.21 -1.32
CA ARG A 741 -3.13 16.98 -1.27
C ARG A 741 -3.30 18.17 -0.30
N PRO A 742 -2.31 18.49 0.56
CA PRO A 742 -2.41 19.64 1.46
C PRO A 742 -2.49 20.96 0.68
N LYS A 743 -3.22 21.94 1.21
CA LYS A 743 -3.42 23.27 0.60
C LYS A 743 -2.20 24.19 0.70
N ALA A 744 -1.35 23.97 1.69
CA ALA A 744 -0.13 24.73 1.92
C ALA A 744 1.03 23.76 2.13
N ASP A 745 2.18 24.05 1.51
CA ASP A 745 3.36 23.21 1.54
C ASP A 745 4.47 23.84 2.39
N ALA A 746 5.33 23.00 2.95
CA ALA A 746 6.65 23.43 3.39
C ALA A 746 7.46 23.96 2.19
N ILE A 747 8.30 24.96 2.44
CA ILE A 747 9.12 25.61 1.40
C ILE A 747 10.00 24.56 0.71
N GLN A 748 9.87 24.41 -0.61
CA GLN A 748 10.74 23.54 -1.39
C GLN A 748 12.13 24.19 -1.52
N PHE A 749 13.08 23.73 -0.71
CA PHE A 749 14.46 24.26 -0.65
C PHE A 749 15.30 23.99 -1.92
N THR A 750 14.82 23.17 -2.85
CA THR A 750 15.56 22.71 -4.03
C THR A 750 15.37 23.58 -5.28
N VAL A 751 14.53 24.62 -5.22
CA VAL A 751 14.14 25.43 -6.40
C VAL A 751 14.58 26.88 -6.22
N ASP A 752 15.37 27.40 -7.16
CA ASP A 752 15.74 28.82 -7.19
C ASP A 752 14.51 29.69 -7.52
N GLN A 753 13.90 30.25 -6.47
CA GLN A 753 12.75 31.13 -6.58
C GLN A 753 13.05 32.46 -7.30
N ALA A 754 14.31 32.88 -7.38
CA ALA A 754 14.69 34.10 -8.11
C ALA A 754 14.65 33.87 -9.62
N ALA A 755 15.13 32.71 -10.09
CA ALA A 755 15.03 32.30 -11.49
C ALA A 755 13.57 32.25 -11.97
N ILE A 756 12.69 31.60 -11.20
CA ILE A 756 11.26 31.47 -11.55
C ILE A 756 10.56 32.84 -11.59
N LYS A 757 10.78 33.71 -10.59
CA LYS A 757 10.19 35.06 -10.59
C LYS A 757 10.64 35.89 -11.79
N LYS A 758 11.91 35.77 -12.19
CA LYS A 758 12.47 36.44 -13.38
C LYS A 758 11.80 35.96 -14.67
N GLN A 759 11.46 34.67 -14.75
CA GLN A 759 10.79 34.06 -15.91
C GLN A 759 9.29 34.38 -15.96
N GLN A 760 8.60 34.43 -14.82
CA GLN A 760 7.22 34.93 -14.71
C GLN A 760 7.11 36.40 -15.15
N ALA A 761 8.06 37.25 -14.73
CA ALA A 761 8.14 38.64 -15.18
C ALA A 761 8.40 38.76 -16.70
N ALA A 762 9.24 37.89 -17.28
CA ALA A 762 9.50 37.86 -18.72
C ALA A 762 8.28 37.41 -19.54
N ASN A 763 7.51 36.45 -19.04
CA ASN A 763 6.29 35.96 -19.71
C ASN A 763 5.11 36.94 -19.61
N ALA A 764 5.02 37.73 -18.53
CA ALA A 764 4.01 38.78 -18.38
C ALA A 764 4.11 39.88 -19.47
N GLY A 765 5.30 40.07 -20.06
CA GLY A 765 5.54 41.08 -21.10
C GLY A 765 4.95 40.78 -22.49
N LYS A 766 4.20 39.68 -22.67
CA LYS A 766 3.62 39.28 -23.97
C LYS A 766 2.09 39.30 -24.05
N ALA A 767 1.39 39.74 -23.01
CA ALA A 767 -0.05 39.98 -23.08
C ALA A 767 -0.35 41.40 -23.65
N PRO A 768 -1.37 41.58 -24.50
CA PRO A 768 -1.78 42.91 -24.94
C PRO A 768 -2.33 43.71 -23.75
N LYS A 769 -1.89 44.96 -23.61
CA LYS A 769 -2.39 45.86 -22.55
C LYS A 769 -3.87 46.19 -22.77
N PRO A 770 -4.70 46.22 -21.71
CA PRO A 770 -6.00 46.89 -21.75
C PRO A 770 -5.80 48.39 -22.01
N VAL A 771 -6.77 49.02 -22.67
CA VAL A 771 -6.80 50.46 -22.91
C VAL A 771 -7.30 51.16 -21.64
N GLU A 772 -6.55 52.14 -21.15
CA GLU A 772 -6.97 53.04 -20.06
C GLU A 772 -7.74 54.25 -20.65
N PRO A 773 -8.86 54.69 -20.05
CA PRO A 773 -9.50 55.96 -20.38
C PRO A 773 -8.67 57.15 -19.84
N GLU A 774 -8.77 58.29 -20.52
CA GLU A 774 -7.96 59.48 -20.30
C GLU A 774 -8.22 60.18 -18.95
N GLU A 775 -7.16 60.74 -18.35
CA GLU A 775 -7.24 61.61 -17.16
C GLU A 775 -7.54 63.06 -17.60
N GLU A 776 -8.48 63.73 -16.92
CA GLU A 776 -8.67 65.19 -17.03
C GLU A 776 -8.13 65.87 -15.76
N GLU A 777 -7.25 66.86 -15.96
CA GLU A 777 -6.35 67.41 -14.94
C GLU A 777 -7.00 68.55 -14.12
N CYS A 778 -6.77 68.59 -12.80
CA CYS A 778 -6.99 69.81 -12.02
C CYS A 778 -6.04 69.98 -10.82
N LEU A 779 -5.59 71.22 -10.63
CA LEU A 779 -4.38 71.59 -9.88
C LEU A 779 -4.58 71.84 -8.38
N LEU A 780 -3.45 71.75 -7.65
CA LEU A 780 -3.30 71.88 -6.20
C LEU A 780 -3.57 73.28 -5.61
N ILE A 781 -4.31 73.36 -4.50
CA ILE A 781 -4.09 74.35 -3.41
C ILE A 781 -4.48 73.72 -2.03
N PRO A 782 -4.10 74.28 -0.85
CA PRO A 782 -3.43 73.46 0.18
C PRO A 782 -4.25 73.17 1.46
N ARG A 783 -3.73 72.23 2.27
CA ARG A 783 -4.33 71.75 3.53
C ARG A 783 -4.55 72.85 4.58
N ARG A 784 -5.77 72.94 5.12
CA ARG A 784 -6.01 73.51 6.47
C ARG A 784 -5.60 72.51 7.55
N LYS A 785 -4.93 73.00 8.60
CA LYS A 785 -4.59 72.24 9.82
C LYS A 785 -5.68 72.43 10.87
N ILE A 786 -6.15 71.34 11.48
CA ILE A 786 -6.91 71.29 12.73
C ILE A 786 -6.19 70.26 13.63
N PRO A 787 -6.18 70.39 14.98
CA PRO A 787 -5.26 69.64 15.83
C PRO A 787 -5.43 68.12 15.74
N LYS A 788 -4.30 67.41 15.61
CA LYS A 788 -4.25 65.96 15.63
C LYS A 788 -4.38 65.42 17.06
N ASN A 789 -5.46 64.70 17.35
CA ASN A 789 -5.23 63.40 17.99
C ASN A 789 -4.26 62.64 17.09
N LYS A 790 -3.16 62.10 17.63
CA LYS A 790 -2.12 61.43 16.83
C LYS A 790 -2.65 60.08 16.32
N GLN A 791 -3.51 60.13 15.32
CA GLN A 791 -3.88 58.95 14.55
C GLN A 791 -2.65 58.49 13.76
N ILE A 792 -2.10 57.35 14.18
CA ILE A 792 -0.95 56.71 13.55
C ILE A 792 -1.48 55.60 12.64
N GLU A 793 -1.07 55.58 11.38
CA GLU A 793 -1.34 54.44 10.51
C GLU A 793 -0.39 53.30 10.87
N VAL A 794 -0.95 52.16 11.28
CA VAL A 794 -0.23 50.96 11.71
C VAL A 794 -0.72 49.79 10.86
N ARG A 795 0.22 49.04 10.26
CA ARG A 795 -0.11 47.79 9.58
C ARG A 795 -0.09 46.65 10.59
N MET A 796 -1.23 46.00 10.81
CA MET A 796 -1.39 44.95 11.83
C MET A 796 -2.22 43.77 11.29
N MET A 797 -2.24 42.68 12.05
CA MET A 797 -3.09 41.52 11.81
C MET A 797 -4.35 41.60 12.68
N LEU A 798 -5.45 41.00 12.22
CA LEU A 798 -6.72 41.01 12.96
C LEU A 798 -6.57 40.17 14.24
N PRO A 799 -6.80 40.75 15.44
CA PRO A 799 -6.52 40.05 16.70
C PRO A 799 -7.54 38.97 17.05
N PHE A 800 -8.76 39.02 16.48
CA PHE A 800 -9.85 38.06 16.67
C PHE A 800 -10.75 38.03 15.42
N SER A 801 -11.57 37.00 15.25
CA SER A 801 -12.43 36.88 14.06
C SER A 801 -13.73 37.69 14.19
N ILE A 802 -14.13 38.42 13.16
CA ILE A 802 -15.32 39.30 13.18
C ILE A 802 -16.19 39.18 11.93
N GLN A 803 -17.48 39.43 12.10
CA GLN A 803 -18.45 39.63 11.02
C GLN A 803 -18.76 41.11 10.86
N CYS A 804 -18.76 41.62 9.62
CA CYS A 804 -19.18 43.00 9.33
C CYS A 804 -20.71 43.12 9.42
N ASN A 805 -21.21 44.07 10.22
CA ASN A 805 -22.66 44.28 10.39
C ASN A 805 -23.36 44.83 9.13
N THR A 806 -22.62 45.45 8.20
CA THR A 806 -23.19 46.08 6.99
C THR A 806 -23.39 45.09 5.84
N CYS A 807 -22.46 44.15 5.63
CA CYS A 807 -22.48 43.23 4.49
C CYS A 807 -22.45 41.75 4.86
N GLY A 808 -22.35 41.40 6.15
CA GLY A 808 -22.26 40.01 6.62
C GLY A 808 -20.92 39.32 6.38
N GLU A 809 -19.96 39.97 5.69
CA GLU A 809 -18.64 39.41 5.38
C GLU A 809 -17.84 39.06 6.64
N PHE A 810 -17.24 37.87 6.64
CA PHE A 810 -16.40 37.38 7.73
C PHE A 810 -14.92 37.72 7.49
N MET A 811 -14.28 38.31 8.49
CA MET A 811 -12.86 38.60 8.51
C MET A 811 -12.20 37.82 9.65
N TYR A 812 -11.41 36.81 9.27
CA TYR A 812 -10.74 35.92 10.20
C TYR A 812 -9.51 36.55 10.86
N GLN A 813 -9.19 36.09 12.07
CA GLN A 813 -7.96 36.39 12.80
C GLN A 813 -6.73 36.19 11.89
N GLY A 814 -5.71 37.03 12.04
CA GLY A 814 -4.47 36.97 11.24
C GLY A 814 -4.51 37.73 9.90
N LYS A 815 -5.68 38.13 9.38
CA LYS A 815 -5.79 38.93 8.14
C LYS A 815 -5.07 40.28 8.33
N LYS A 816 -4.15 40.64 7.41
CA LYS A 816 -3.35 41.89 7.47
C LYS A 816 -4.13 43.07 6.89
N PHE A 817 -4.15 44.20 7.60
CA PHE A 817 -4.74 45.47 7.15
C PHE A 817 -3.91 46.67 7.62
N ASN A 818 -4.19 47.83 7.01
CA ASN A 818 -3.76 49.12 7.51
C ASN A 818 -4.86 49.64 8.46
N SER A 819 -4.47 49.96 9.68
CA SER A 819 -5.33 50.43 10.76
C SER A 819 -4.97 51.87 11.11
N ARG A 820 -5.93 52.73 11.42
CA ARG A 820 -5.63 53.96 12.16
C ARG A 820 -5.71 53.65 13.64
N LYS A 821 -4.62 53.92 14.37
CA LYS A 821 -4.54 53.77 15.83
C LYS A 821 -4.71 55.14 16.49
N GLU A 822 -5.57 55.21 17.50
CA GLU A 822 -5.78 56.39 18.35
C GLU A 822 -5.60 56.01 19.84
N ASP A 823 -5.02 56.92 20.62
CA ASP A 823 -4.95 56.80 22.08
C ASP A 823 -6.30 57.27 22.66
N VAL A 824 -6.97 56.43 23.45
CA VAL A 824 -8.19 56.84 24.15
C VAL A 824 -7.79 57.69 25.34
N LEU A 825 -7.99 59.00 25.24
CA LEU A 825 -7.84 59.91 26.37
C LEU A 825 -8.94 59.61 27.40
N ASP A 826 -8.58 59.65 28.68
CA ASP A 826 -9.43 59.39 29.86
C ASP A 826 -9.87 57.92 30.10
N GLU A 827 -9.27 56.92 29.42
CA GLU A 827 -9.36 55.51 29.82
C GLU A 827 -7.96 54.86 29.96
N ASP A 828 -7.52 54.60 31.20
CA ASP A 828 -6.35 53.76 31.52
C ASP A 828 -6.68 52.62 32.49
N TYR A 829 -5.91 51.53 32.41
CA TYR A 829 -6.04 50.39 33.32
C TYR A 829 -4.70 50.12 34.00
N PHE A 830 -4.60 50.50 35.28
CA PHE A 830 -3.34 50.46 36.06
C PHE A 830 -2.14 51.08 35.32
N GLY A 831 -2.34 52.25 34.68
CA GLY A 831 -1.30 52.94 33.90
C GLY A 831 -1.06 52.37 32.48
N VAL A 832 -1.74 51.30 32.08
CA VAL A 832 -1.75 50.81 30.69
C VAL A 832 -2.74 51.64 29.88
N LYS A 833 -2.24 52.34 28.86
CA LYS A 833 -3.07 53.12 27.93
C LYS A 833 -3.93 52.23 27.05
N ILE A 834 -5.21 52.58 26.94
CA ILE A 834 -6.14 51.92 26.00
C ILE A 834 -6.01 52.53 24.60
N PHE A 835 -5.95 51.66 23.60
CA PHE A 835 -5.83 52.05 22.19
C PHE A 835 -7.06 51.62 21.40
N ARG A 836 -7.59 52.55 20.60
CA ARG A 836 -8.68 52.33 19.64
C ARG A 836 -8.11 52.15 18.23
N PHE A 837 -8.65 51.18 17.50
CA PHE A 837 -8.25 50.84 16.15
C PHE A 837 -9.43 50.99 15.18
N TYR A 838 -9.17 51.62 14.04
CA TYR A 838 -10.14 51.84 12.97
C TYR A 838 -9.69 51.10 11.71
N ILE A 839 -10.55 50.20 11.21
CA ILE A 839 -10.32 49.39 10.02
C ILE A 839 -11.48 49.54 9.04
N ARG A 840 -11.29 49.14 7.77
CA ARG A 840 -12.36 49.06 6.78
C ARG A 840 -12.65 47.61 6.41
N CYS A 841 -13.93 47.27 6.25
CA CYS A 841 -14.33 45.97 5.73
C CYS A 841 -13.79 45.75 4.30
N SER A 842 -13.26 44.56 4.01
CA SER A 842 -12.67 44.24 2.69
C SER A 842 -13.66 44.18 1.53
N MET A 843 -14.97 44.09 1.79
CA MET A 843 -16.01 44.02 0.75
C MET A 843 -16.76 45.34 0.58
N CYS A 844 -17.35 45.88 1.65
CA CYS A 844 -18.19 47.09 1.58
C CYS A 844 -17.49 48.39 2.00
N SER A 845 -16.20 48.34 2.37
CA SER A 845 -15.42 49.48 2.89
C SER A 845 -15.95 50.18 4.14
N SER A 846 -17.03 49.68 4.78
CA SER A 846 -17.58 50.20 6.03
C SER A 846 -16.54 50.24 7.15
N GLU A 847 -16.57 51.29 7.95
CA GLU A 847 -15.63 51.49 9.05
C GLU A 847 -16.03 50.67 10.28
N ILE A 848 -15.05 49.97 10.84
CA ILE A 848 -15.17 49.04 11.97
C ILE A 848 -14.18 49.48 13.05
N THR A 849 -14.63 49.52 14.31
CA THR A 849 -13.81 49.98 15.44
C THR A 849 -13.79 48.98 16.59
N PHE A 850 -12.62 48.85 17.21
CA PHE A 850 -12.41 48.04 18.40
C PHE A 850 -11.31 48.64 19.27
N LYS A 851 -11.37 48.43 20.59
CA LYS A 851 -10.37 48.89 21.55
C LYS A 851 -9.70 47.73 22.29
N THR A 852 -8.49 47.94 22.78
CA THR A 852 -7.82 47.01 23.71
C THR A 852 -8.58 46.91 25.03
N ASP A 853 -8.72 45.72 25.58
CA ASP A 853 -9.22 45.44 26.93
C ASP A 853 -8.11 44.77 27.78
N PRO A 854 -7.30 45.58 28.50
CA PRO A 854 -6.20 45.05 29.32
C PRO A 854 -6.65 44.19 30.50
N LYS A 855 -7.92 44.30 30.95
CA LYS A 855 -8.43 43.53 32.08
C LYS A 855 -8.55 42.05 31.76
N ASN A 856 -8.98 41.74 30.53
CA ASN A 856 -9.19 40.38 30.03
C ASN A 856 -8.08 39.92 29.05
N GLY A 857 -7.04 40.73 28.83
CA GLY A 857 -5.95 40.44 27.90
C GLY A 857 -6.38 40.39 26.42
N ASP A 858 -7.44 41.13 26.06
CA ASP A 858 -8.22 40.92 24.84
C ASP A 858 -8.56 42.26 24.13
N TYR A 859 -9.49 42.24 23.17
CA TYR A 859 -10.00 43.40 22.47
C TYR A 859 -11.54 43.39 22.43
N ALA A 860 -12.14 44.54 22.73
CA ALA A 860 -13.58 44.75 22.70
C ALA A 860 -14.02 45.46 21.40
N THR A 861 -15.04 44.92 20.72
CA THR A 861 -15.68 45.56 19.56
C THR A 861 -16.53 46.74 19.99
N GLU A 862 -16.35 47.90 19.35
CA GLU A 862 -17.18 49.09 19.61
C GLU A 862 -18.23 49.32 18.51
N HIS A 863 -17.83 49.29 17.23
CA HIS A 863 -18.72 49.63 16.11
C HIS A 863 -18.46 48.80 14.84
N GLY A 864 -19.51 48.64 14.02
CA GLY A 864 -19.44 48.13 12.65
C GLY A 864 -19.28 46.61 12.49
N CYS A 865 -19.00 45.87 13.57
CA CYS A 865 -18.85 44.42 13.53
C CYS A 865 -19.47 43.72 14.75
N LYS A 866 -19.61 42.40 14.65
CA LYS A 866 -19.80 41.48 15.78
C LYS A 866 -18.61 40.52 15.82
N ARG A 867 -18.13 40.19 17.01
CA ARG A 867 -17.13 39.12 17.19
C ARG A 867 -17.78 37.77 16.87
N ASN A 868 -17.07 36.93 16.12
CA ASN A 868 -17.54 35.58 15.83
C ASN A 868 -17.50 34.72 17.10
N PHE A 869 -18.36 33.71 17.12
CA PHE A 869 -18.47 32.74 18.19
C PHE A 869 -17.19 31.88 18.31
N GLU A 870 -16.61 31.84 19.50
CA GLU A 870 -15.33 31.18 19.81
C GLU A 870 -15.57 30.10 20.88
N GLN A 871 -15.71 28.84 20.46
CA GLN A 871 -16.18 27.70 21.29
C GLN A 871 -15.42 27.47 22.62
N TRP A 872 -14.18 27.94 22.73
CA TRP A 872 -13.41 27.79 23.97
C TRP A 872 -13.93 28.71 25.10
N ARG A 873 -14.59 29.83 24.79
CA ARG A 873 -15.18 30.71 25.82
C ARG A 873 -16.45 30.14 26.44
N GLU A 874 -17.23 29.40 25.68
CA GLU A 874 -18.32 28.61 26.28
C GLU A 874 -17.74 27.54 27.20
N ARG A 875 -16.68 26.83 26.79
CA ARG A 875 -16.02 25.87 27.69
C ARG A 875 -15.47 26.52 28.96
N GLU A 876 -14.80 27.67 28.88
CA GLU A 876 -14.34 28.41 30.06
C GLU A 876 -15.50 28.88 30.95
N ALA A 877 -16.63 29.29 30.35
CA ALA A 877 -17.83 29.69 31.10
C ALA A 877 -18.57 28.51 31.73
N ASP A 878 -18.65 27.37 31.03
CA ASP A 878 -19.22 26.11 31.50
C ASP A 878 -18.35 25.52 32.62
N GLU A 879 -17.02 25.51 32.46
CA GLU A 879 -16.07 25.09 33.50
C GLU A 879 -16.17 25.99 34.74
N ALA A 880 -16.30 27.31 34.58
CA ALA A 880 -16.53 28.24 35.68
C ALA A 880 -17.90 28.04 36.34
N ALA A 881 -18.95 27.71 35.58
CA ALA A 881 -20.27 27.40 36.10
C ALA A 881 -20.28 26.09 36.90
N ILE A 882 -19.68 25.03 36.36
CA ILE A 882 -19.50 23.72 37.01
C ILE A 882 -18.68 23.86 38.30
N LEU A 883 -17.60 24.65 38.28
CA LEU A 883 -16.79 24.91 39.48
C LEU A 883 -17.61 25.63 40.56
N LYS A 884 -18.42 26.60 40.17
CA LYS A 884 -19.27 27.35 41.10
C LYS A 884 -20.42 26.49 41.67
N GLU A 885 -21.06 25.67 40.83
CA GLU A 885 -22.06 24.68 41.24
C GLU A 885 -21.45 23.69 42.25
N ARG A 886 -20.23 23.19 41.96
CA ARG A 886 -19.46 22.34 42.88
C ARG A 886 -19.14 23.03 44.21
N GLU A 887 -18.72 24.29 44.19
CA GLU A 887 -18.52 25.08 45.41
C GLU A 887 -19.81 25.34 46.21
N GLU A 888 -20.97 25.35 45.57
CA GLU A 888 -22.27 25.48 46.22
C GLU A 888 -22.73 24.14 46.82
N GLU A 889 -22.50 23.02 46.12
CA GLU A 889 -22.73 21.67 46.67
C GLU A 889 -21.84 21.38 47.89
N GLU A 890 -20.54 21.72 47.84
CA GLU A 890 -19.58 21.45 48.93
C GLU A 890 -19.82 22.31 50.19
N LYS A 891 -20.59 23.41 50.08
CA LYS A 891 -21.04 24.21 51.24
C LYS A 891 -22.24 23.59 51.97
N GLY A 892 -22.97 22.67 51.32
CA GLY A 892 -24.19 22.06 51.86
C GLY A 892 -24.00 20.72 52.57
N ASP A 893 -23.05 19.89 52.12
CA ASP A 893 -22.87 18.51 52.62
C ASP A 893 -21.39 18.15 52.85
N SER A 894 -21.04 17.86 54.10
CA SER A 894 -19.68 17.50 54.52
C SER A 894 -19.22 16.12 54.03
N MET A 895 -20.15 15.20 53.73
CA MET A 895 -19.83 13.91 53.12
C MET A 895 -19.48 14.08 51.65
N LYS A 896 -20.26 14.87 50.90
CA LYS A 896 -20.02 15.11 49.48
C LYS A 896 -18.71 15.85 49.22
N ALA A 897 -18.35 16.81 50.08
CA ALA A 897 -17.04 17.45 50.07
C ALA A 897 -15.88 16.45 50.34
N LEU A 898 -16.10 15.40 51.15
CA LEU A 898 -15.09 14.37 51.41
C LEU A 898 -14.94 13.40 50.21
N GLU A 899 -16.05 13.01 49.59
CA GLU A 899 -16.08 12.16 48.40
C GLU A 899 -15.40 12.86 47.20
N ASN A 900 -15.73 14.13 46.99
CA ASN A 900 -15.09 15.00 46.00
C ASN A 900 -13.56 15.09 46.17
N ARG A 901 -13.08 15.34 47.40
CA ARG A 901 -11.63 15.34 47.69
C ARG A 901 -10.99 13.97 47.45
N THR A 902 -11.70 12.87 47.74
CA THR A 902 -11.18 11.52 47.52
C THR A 902 -11.04 11.22 46.02
N LEU A 903 -11.99 11.69 45.20
CA LEU A 903 -11.93 11.60 43.73
C LEU A 903 -10.83 12.48 43.14
N ASP A 904 -10.66 13.70 43.63
CA ASP A 904 -9.58 14.59 43.17
C ASP A 904 -8.20 14.05 43.55
N SER A 905 -7.99 13.60 44.80
CA SER A 905 -6.74 12.94 45.21
C SER A 905 -6.41 11.70 44.35
N LYS A 906 -7.43 10.97 43.89
CA LYS A 906 -7.25 9.85 42.96
C LYS A 906 -6.82 10.34 41.57
N ARG A 907 -7.47 11.38 41.03
CA ARG A 907 -7.08 12.01 39.76
C ARG A 907 -5.68 12.60 39.80
N GLU A 908 -5.29 13.22 40.91
CA GLU A 908 -3.93 13.73 41.11
C GLU A 908 -2.90 12.60 41.11
N MET A 909 -3.18 11.47 41.77
CA MET A 909 -2.33 10.27 41.67
C MET A 909 -2.25 9.74 40.22
N ASP A 910 -3.38 9.60 39.52
CA ASP A 910 -3.41 9.15 38.12
C ASP A 910 -2.61 10.10 37.18
N ILE A 911 -2.62 11.42 37.44
CA ILE A 911 -1.84 12.42 36.69
C ILE A 911 -0.35 12.36 37.03
N ILE A 912 0.00 12.13 38.29
CA ILE A 912 1.40 11.97 38.73
C ILE A 912 2.01 10.71 38.12
N ASP A 913 1.31 9.58 38.13
CA ASP A 913 1.75 8.34 37.50
C ASP A 913 1.96 8.54 35.99
N ALA A 914 1.03 9.21 35.29
CA ALA A 914 1.18 9.53 33.87
C ALA A 914 2.38 10.47 33.60
N LEU A 915 2.63 11.45 34.47
CA LEU A 915 3.78 12.36 34.37
C LEU A 915 5.10 11.64 34.62
N ASP A 916 5.16 10.71 35.57
CA ASP A 916 6.35 9.91 35.83
C ASP A 916 6.59 8.85 34.75
N GLU A 917 5.54 8.31 34.12
CA GLU A 917 5.67 7.47 32.92
C GLU A 917 6.22 8.29 31.73
N ILE A 918 5.73 9.52 31.52
CA ILE A 918 6.28 10.46 30.53
C ILE A 918 7.73 10.83 30.85
N LYS A 919 8.09 11.09 32.11
CA LYS A 919 9.50 11.30 32.52
C LYS A 919 10.35 10.07 32.28
N ALA A 920 9.84 8.86 32.54
CA ALA A 920 10.55 7.61 32.27
C ALA A 920 10.72 7.32 30.77
N ILE A 921 9.79 7.78 29.92
CA ILE A 921 9.94 7.79 28.46
C ILE A 921 10.98 8.83 28.04
N ASN A 922 10.89 10.06 28.55
CA ASN A 922 11.83 11.14 28.24
C ASN A 922 13.26 10.83 28.73
N GLN A 923 13.44 10.14 29.86
CA GLN A 923 14.75 9.65 30.31
C GLN A 923 15.28 8.48 29.44
N ARG A 924 14.39 7.66 28.86
CA ARG A 924 14.78 6.65 27.87
C ARG A 924 15.22 7.30 26.56
N HIS A 925 14.57 8.40 26.15
CA HIS A 925 14.95 9.18 24.97
C HIS A 925 16.23 10.01 25.20
N ALA A 926 16.39 10.63 26.38
CA ALA A 926 17.58 11.43 26.73
C ALA A 926 18.86 10.61 26.92
N LYS A 927 18.77 9.28 27.08
CA LYS A 927 19.93 8.38 27.05
C LYS A 927 20.40 8.05 25.62
N VAL A 928 19.69 8.50 24.58
CA VAL A 928 20.13 8.45 23.19
C VAL A 928 20.78 9.79 22.84
N ASP A 929 22.03 9.97 23.26
CA ASP A 929 22.82 11.13 22.88
C ASP A 929 23.21 11.02 21.39
N THR A 930 22.51 11.79 20.55
CA THR A 930 22.75 11.84 19.11
C THR A 930 24.08 12.48 18.74
N ASP A 931 24.63 13.37 19.58
CA ASP A 931 25.93 14.01 19.32
C ASP A 931 27.09 13.07 19.67
N ALA A 932 26.97 12.24 20.71
CA ALA A 932 27.93 11.16 20.97
C ALA A 932 27.97 10.12 19.83
N ILE A 933 26.83 9.85 19.18
CA ILE A 933 26.75 8.96 18.01
C ILE A 933 27.36 9.63 16.77
N LEU A 934 27.05 10.91 16.51
CA LEU A 934 27.64 11.69 15.41
C LEU A 934 29.15 11.86 15.56
N THR A 935 29.65 12.02 16.79
CA THR A 935 31.09 12.15 17.07
C THR A 935 31.81 10.83 16.83
N LYS A 936 31.22 9.70 17.20
CA LYS A 936 31.75 8.36 16.87
C LYS A 936 31.74 8.06 15.37
N PHE A 937 30.80 8.60 14.61
CA PHE A 937 30.82 8.48 13.13
C PHE A 937 31.89 9.37 12.47
N LYS A 938 32.29 10.48 13.09
CA LYS A 938 33.33 11.38 12.55
C LYS A 938 34.77 10.98 12.85
N GLN A 939 34.99 10.04 13.78
CA GLN A 939 36.34 9.59 14.18
C GLN A 939 36.85 8.35 13.43
N VAL A 940 36.22 7.98 12.30
CA VAL A 940 36.58 6.78 11.51
C VAL A 940 37.50 7.12 10.31
N ASP A 941 37.71 8.41 10.02
CA ASP A 941 38.31 8.88 8.76
C ASP A 941 39.81 9.28 8.82
N ASP A 942 40.52 9.05 9.94
CA ASP A 942 41.99 9.28 10.04
C ASP A 942 42.78 7.96 10.16
N PRO A 943 43.98 7.87 9.55
CA PRO A 943 44.74 6.62 9.47
C PRO A 943 45.42 6.25 10.80
N VAL A 944 45.25 4.99 11.20
CA VAL A 944 45.85 4.41 12.43
C VAL A 944 47.38 4.36 12.33
N PRO A 945 48.13 5.00 13.24
CA PRO A 945 49.52 4.66 13.52
C PRO A 945 49.59 3.36 14.32
N SER A 946 50.60 2.53 14.05
CA SER A 946 50.91 1.36 14.87
C SER A 946 51.40 1.78 16.26
N ASP A 947 50.70 1.34 17.30
CA ASP A 947 51.22 0.68 18.52
C ASP A 947 50.19 0.76 19.65
N ASP A 948 49.68 -0.41 20.09
CA ASP A 948 49.31 -0.74 21.47
C ASP A 948 48.55 -2.08 21.52
N ILE A 949 49.28 -3.16 21.84
CA ILE A 949 48.70 -4.46 22.17
C ILE A 949 48.52 -4.52 23.69
N LEU A 950 47.27 -4.59 24.16
CA LEU A 950 46.97 -4.78 25.58
C LEU A 950 46.68 -6.27 25.90
N ASP A 951 47.20 -6.68 27.05
CA ASP A 951 47.49 -8.09 27.39
C ASP A 951 46.26 -8.90 27.86
N GLU A 952 46.24 -10.19 27.52
CA GLU A 952 45.11 -11.12 27.69
C GLU A 952 44.75 -11.33 29.18
N ALA A 953 45.74 -11.17 30.07
CA ALA A 953 45.58 -11.31 31.52
C ALA A 953 44.62 -10.28 32.14
N ALA A 954 44.55 -9.06 31.58
CA ALA A 954 43.68 -8.00 32.12
C ALA A 954 42.18 -8.31 31.92
N ILE A 955 41.84 -9.00 30.83
CA ILE A 955 40.47 -9.36 30.47
C ILE A 955 39.94 -10.48 31.38
N GLN A 956 40.79 -11.48 31.69
CA GLN A 956 40.41 -12.57 32.60
C GLN A 956 40.12 -12.08 34.03
N ALA A 957 40.93 -11.16 34.56
CA ALA A 957 40.73 -10.60 35.90
C ALA A 957 39.37 -9.87 36.05
N GLN A 958 38.91 -9.16 35.02
CA GLN A 958 37.61 -8.48 35.04
C GLN A 958 36.44 -9.47 34.99
N MET A 959 36.52 -10.52 34.17
CA MET A 959 35.47 -11.55 34.09
C MET A 959 35.33 -12.34 35.41
N GLU A 960 36.44 -12.61 36.10
CA GLU A 960 36.42 -13.36 37.36
C GLU A 960 35.85 -12.54 38.53
N THR A 961 36.14 -11.23 38.55
CA THR A 961 35.55 -10.27 39.50
C THR A 961 34.03 -10.17 39.34
N PHE A 962 33.54 -10.17 38.08
CA PHE A 962 32.10 -10.17 37.78
C PHE A 962 31.41 -11.48 38.21
N ARG A 963 32.14 -12.62 38.15
CA ARG A 963 31.64 -13.94 38.56
C ARG A 963 31.43 -14.05 40.07
N LYS A 964 32.37 -13.51 40.87
CA LYS A 964 32.27 -13.51 42.35
C LYS A 964 31.08 -12.72 42.86
N ARG A 965 30.82 -11.52 42.30
CA ARG A 965 29.66 -10.68 42.67
C ARG A 965 28.27 -11.32 42.46
N LYS A 966 28.16 -12.41 41.69
CA LYS A 966 26.88 -13.08 41.42
C LYS A 966 26.62 -14.32 42.28
N LEU A 967 27.55 -14.69 43.17
CA LEU A 967 27.48 -15.89 44.02
C LEU A 967 27.23 -15.58 45.51
N GLU A 968 27.28 -14.32 45.92
CA GLU A 968 27.13 -13.89 47.31
C GLU A 968 25.92 -12.98 47.51
N GLN A 969 24.72 -13.56 47.67
CA GLN A 969 23.64 -13.00 48.52
C GLN A 969 22.55 -14.07 48.81
N PRO A 970 22.38 -14.50 50.07
CA PRO A 970 21.33 -15.45 50.47
C PRO A 970 19.96 -14.79 50.70
N SER A 971 18.92 -15.62 50.64
CA SER A 971 17.53 -15.27 50.97
C SER A 971 17.19 -15.47 52.45
N GLU A 972 16.60 -14.48 53.13
CA GLU A 972 15.80 -14.74 54.33
C GLU A 972 14.89 -13.56 54.75
N THR A 973 13.56 -13.80 54.80
CA THR A 973 12.69 -13.32 55.89
C THR A 973 11.27 -13.90 55.76
N THR A 974 10.73 -14.48 56.84
CA THR A 974 9.29 -14.76 56.93
C THR A 974 8.76 -14.58 58.36
N LYS A 975 7.59 -13.91 58.47
CA LYS A 975 6.55 -13.97 59.53
C LYS A 975 6.70 -13.22 60.87
N ALA A 976 5.72 -12.32 61.08
CA ALA A 976 4.95 -12.06 62.31
C ALA A 976 3.65 -11.27 61.93
N ILE A 977 2.49 -11.29 62.63
CA ILE A 977 1.80 -12.34 63.40
C ILE A 977 0.29 -11.93 63.55
N ALA A 978 -0.65 -12.89 63.59
CA ALA A 978 -2.10 -12.72 63.90
C ALA A 978 -2.95 -11.90 62.88
N LYS A 979 -4.30 -12.02 62.79
CA LYS A 979 -5.33 -12.59 63.70
C LYS A 979 -6.58 -13.10 62.91
N GLN A 980 -7.37 -13.97 63.52
CA GLN A 980 -8.67 -14.48 63.04
C GLN A 980 -9.84 -13.53 63.46
N PRO A 981 -11.08 -13.59 62.87
CA PRO A 981 -12.06 -14.62 63.29
C PRO A 981 -13.09 -15.14 62.25
N LYS A 982 -13.48 -16.40 62.46
CA LYS A 982 -14.77 -17.11 62.21
C LYS A 982 -15.85 -16.50 61.29
N ALA A 983 -16.25 -17.30 60.29
CA ALA A 983 -17.65 -17.50 59.88
C ALA A 983 -17.85 -18.98 59.45
N SER A 984 -19.09 -19.50 59.49
CA SER A 984 -19.39 -20.94 59.59
C SER A 984 -20.08 -21.57 58.38
N ALA A 985 -19.52 -22.68 57.91
CA ALA A 985 -20.20 -23.81 57.25
C ALA A 985 -19.29 -25.06 57.45
N GLY A 986 -19.76 -26.28 57.63
CA GLY A 986 -21.12 -26.79 57.58
C GLY A 986 -21.15 -28.18 56.95
N GLY A 987 -20.83 -29.23 57.72
CA GLY A 987 -21.12 -30.62 57.34
C GLY A 987 -19.97 -31.51 56.82
N LEU A 988 -19.59 -32.47 57.67
CA LEU A 988 -19.46 -33.90 57.36
C LEU A 988 -18.39 -34.44 56.37
N ALA A 989 -17.45 -35.18 56.98
CA ALA A 989 -17.16 -36.61 56.75
C ALA A 989 -15.91 -37.09 55.97
N SER A 990 -15.29 -38.11 56.58
CA SER A 990 -14.42 -39.19 56.08
C SER A 990 -13.06 -38.90 55.42
N ASP A 991 -12.03 -38.98 56.28
CA ASP A 991 -11.01 -40.03 56.31
C ASP A 991 -9.79 -40.10 55.34
N ASP A 992 -8.66 -40.32 56.02
CA ASP A 992 -7.44 -41.06 55.68
C ASP A 992 -6.44 -40.62 54.60
N LYS A 993 -5.42 -39.89 55.10
CA LYS A 993 -4.04 -39.98 54.64
C LYS A 993 -3.27 -41.07 55.41
N ALA A 994 -2.51 -41.92 54.72
CA ALA A 994 -1.20 -42.46 55.16
C ALA A 994 -0.59 -43.34 54.06
N LYS A 995 0.73 -43.53 53.90
CA LYS A 995 1.95 -42.83 54.37
C LYS A 995 3.12 -43.33 53.49
N ALA A 996 4.15 -42.49 53.29
CA ALA A 996 5.60 -42.75 53.42
C ALA A 996 6.23 -44.08 52.91
N LEU A 997 7.51 -44.18 52.49
CA LEU A 997 8.74 -43.43 52.80
C LEU A 997 9.80 -43.69 51.68
N ALA A 998 10.83 -42.86 51.54
CA ALA A 998 11.99 -43.11 50.62
C ALA A 998 13.19 -43.76 51.36
N PRO A 999 14.26 -44.23 50.68
CA PRO A 999 15.36 -43.33 50.28
C PRO A 999 16.14 -43.67 48.96
N LYS A 1000 17.13 -42.81 48.66
CA LYS A 1000 18.06 -42.72 47.49
C LYS A 1000 19.25 -43.74 47.60
N PRO A 1001 20.36 -43.72 46.81
CA PRO A 1001 20.76 -42.90 45.64
C PRO A 1001 21.52 -43.62 44.48
N SER A 1002 21.81 -42.91 43.37
CA SER A 1002 23.17 -42.74 42.75
C SER A 1002 23.09 -42.38 41.23
N ILE A 1003 24.22 -41.92 40.66
CA ILE A 1003 24.28 -41.14 39.41
C ILE A 1003 25.46 -41.62 38.54
N LYS A 1004 25.28 -41.86 37.22
CA LYS A 1004 26.07 -41.31 36.09
C LYS A 1004 25.75 -41.96 34.73
N ILE A 1005 26.20 -41.29 33.66
CA ILE A 1005 25.81 -41.47 32.25
C ILE A 1005 27.05 -41.88 31.40
N LYS A 1006 26.87 -42.74 30.38
CA LYS A 1006 27.42 -42.66 28.99
C LYS A 1006 27.98 -43.96 28.35
N ALA A 1007 27.37 -44.32 27.21
CA ALA A 1007 27.98 -44.57 25.89
C ALA A 1007 28.77 -45.87 25.54
N LYS A 1008 28.88 -46.08 24.20
CA LYS A 1008 29.67 -47.06 23.39
C LYS A 1008 29.07 -48.47 23.17
N ALA A 1009 29.48 -49.28 22.18
CA ALA A 1009 29.88 -49.10 20.75
C ALA A 1009 30.34 -50.46 20.13
N VAL A 1010 30.27 -50.62 18.79
CA VAL A 1010 31.29 -51.30 17.93
C VAL A 1010 31.47 -52.87 17.91
N THR A 1011 31.07 -53.48 16.77
CA THR A 1011 31.69 -54.56 15.94
C THR A 1011 32.06 -55.98 16.45
N SER A 1012 31.89 -57.03 15.62
CA SER A 1012 33.01 -57.70 14.88
C SER A 1012 32.66 -58.87 13.91
N LYS A 1013 33.22 -58.78 12.69
CA LYS A 1013 33.91 -59.77 11.80
C LYS A 1013 33.60 -61.29 11.76
N LYS A 1014 33.51 -61.84 10.52
CA LYS A 1014 34.38 -62.94 9.99
C LYS A 1014 34.32 -63.08 8.43
N ALA A 1015 35.33 -63.72 7.84
CA ALA A 1015 35.52 -64.13 6.42
C ALA A 1015 36.28 -65.50 6.42
N PRO A 1016 36.55 -66.28 5.32
CA PRO A 1016 37.14 -65.83 4.01
C PRO A 1016 36.89 -66.65 2.69
N SER A 1017 37.41 -66.12 1.55
CA SER A 1017 37.81 -66.81 0.27
C SER A 1017 36.71 -67.29 -0.72
N LYS A 1018 36.89 -67.40 -2.06
CA LYS A 1018 38.09 -67.35 -2.96
C LYS A 1018 37.72 -67.10 -4.47
N SER A 1019 38.70 -66.67 -5.30
CA SER A 1019 38.81 -66.75 -6.80
C SER A 1019 38.09 -65.76 -7.77
N THR A 1020 38.76 -65.53 -8.93
CA THR A 1020 38.51 -64.66 -10.12
C THR A 1020 39.14 -65.36 -11.37
N PRO A 1021 39.32 -64.79 -12.60
CA PRO A 1021 38.74 -63.62 -13.32
C PRO A 1021 38.28 -63.92 -14.80
N ASN A 1022 37.67 -62.95 -15.52
CA ASN A 1022 38.14 -62.45 -16.86
C ASN A 1022 37.18 -61.46 -17.57
N VAL A 1023 37.76 -60.70 -18.52
CA VAL A 1023 37.22 -59.63 -19.41
C VAL A 1023 37.97 -59.76 -20.76
N PRO A 1024 37.37 -59.61 -21.97
CA PRO A 1024 37.59 -58.35 -22.75
C PRO A 1024 36.61 -57.94 -23.89
N ALA A 1025 36.61 -56.62 -24.15
CA ALA A 1025 36.59 -55.89 -25.44
C ALA A 1025 35.36 -55.80 -26.38
N ALA A 1026 35.27 -54.63 -27.06
CA ALA A 1026 34.39 -54.28 -28.20
C ALA A 1026 35.19 -54.33 -29.54
N PRO A 1027 34.58 -54.24 -30.76
CA PRO A 1027 34.32 -52.91 -31.38
C PRO A 1027 33.24 -52.77 -32.50
N ALA A 1028 32.63 -51.58 -32.60
CA ALA A 1028 32.31 -50.79 -33.84
C ALA A 1028 31.49 -51.44 -35.04
N PRO A 1029 31.38 -50.84 -36.26
CA PRO A 1029 30.19 -50.05 -36.65
C PRO A 1029 29.59 -50.27 -38.07
N VAL A 1030 28.36 -49.78 -38.33
CA VAL A 1030 27.75 -49.52 -39.68
C VAL A 1030 26.74 -48.37 -39.51
N VAL A 1031 26.78 -47.16 -40.09
CA VAL A 1031 27.08 -46.59 -41.44
C VAL A 1031 25.88 -46.58 -42.41
N ALA A 1032 25.15 -45.45 -42.37
CA ALA A 1032 24.53 -44.65 -43.45
C ALA A 1032 23.91 -45.29 -44.73
N LEU A 1033 22.77 -44.73 -45.21
CA LEU A 1033 22.70 -43.85 -46.40
C LEU A 1033 21.26 -43.43 -46.83
N VAL A 1034 21.12 -42.13 -47.19
CA VAL A 1034 20.24 -41.52 -48.24
C VAL A 1034 18.72 -41.36 -48.02
N GLY A 1035 18.23 -40.15 -48.37
CA GLY A 1035 16.81 -39.78 -48.54
C GLY A 1035 16.40 -38.55 -47.72
N ALA A 1036 16.96 -37.34 -47.91
CA ALA A 1036 16.77 -36.45 -49.06
C ALA A 1036 15.28 -36.20 -49.42
N TYR A 1037 14.71 -35.09 -48.93
CA TYR A 1037 14.02 -34.10 -49.78
C TYR A 1037 13.92 -32.75 -49.04
N SER A 1038 14.13 -31.66 -49.78
CA SER A 1038 14.03 -30.28 -49.33
C SER A 1038 12.81 -29.58 -49.96
N ASP A 1039 12.60 -28.34 -49.51
CA ASP A 1039 11.96 -27.25 -50.26
C ASP A 1039 10.43 -27.19 -50.40
N SER A 1040 9.88 -26.31 -49.55
CA SER A 1040 9.25 -25.05 -49.98
C SER A 1040 7.79 -25.01 -50.48
N SER A 1041 7.18 -23.86 -50.14
CA SER A 1041 6.15 -23.11 -50.86
C SER A 1041 4.67 -23.50 -50.75
N SER A 1042 3.91 -22.46 -50.37
CA SER A 1042 2.60 -22.03 -50.88
C SER A 1042 1.33 -22.89 -50.71
N ASP A 1043 0.34 -22.18 -50.16
CA ASP A 1043 -1.09 -22.16 -50.51
C ASP A 1043 -2.12 -23.09 -49.85
N SER A 1044 -3.08 -22.40 -49.21
CA SER A 1044 -4.52 -22.69 -49.06
C SER A 1044 -4.98 -24.05 -48.50
N SER A 1045 -5.46 -24.02 -47.25
CA SER A 1045 -6.92 -23.99 -46.97
C SER A 1045 -7.19 -23.80 -45.48
#